data_AF-A0A4R1K8F5-F1
#
_entry.id   AF-A0A4R1K8F5-F1
#
_cell.length_a   1.000
_cell.length_b   1.000
_cell.length_c   1.000
_cell.angle_alpha   90.00
_cell.angle_beta   90.00
_cell.angle_gamma   90.00
#
_symmetry.space_group_name_H-M   'P 1'
#
loop_
_entity.id
_entity.type
_entity.pdbx_description
1 polymer ?
#
loop_
_entity_poly.entity_id
_entity_poly.type
_entity_poly.pdbx_seq_one_letter_code
_entity_poly.pdbx_strand_id
1 'polypeptide(L)'
;MFSQQIKHLISAVFAALFILAVPAFSYAKLPSAIAVLPVSGDGQPEDLKELRVTFFNHIGSKNYADTELSAIDSKIFLMEEKSGKQWQDFTTKELGDALGVDGLVYVNVLGVDKIYAGIYGSLTVSMAVKLVDAETGAIIWEKEDRVVKQSGSIPLSPWSAISTAVSSALVLRDSVKIGLFDELCRGIAKQMPEPVDLLRLRPPTIFSVVTNALDSPFKTGSEILVSLKGDEGLDAYFDIGTMRKGIEMQETAPGQYLGKYVVVSGDNWENQTITVSLNNKLKRTSAKTQVPYQIIVDTVPPAQPTDFASSIAGKGLRLTWTMLNEPDMKDYIIQKATIAQPEYAELAHTPLNEYTDENIEYGQKVFYRLLAKDTAGNLSRYSEISRMVVKPGPTEVSGELKESTTFYALASPYIIKGALKVPKGIRLDIEEGTVLKFEDGASLLVEGSVKAIGSEKQNIVFRGKNYTVSLADTGDNGGIFEHVFFHEGTGLTAANSSVSFTNCRIEGLEKGISLLHGATVKIFKSRFTANKTGLAAGAGSLACSESEFSGNETAISVADADADIKDVIFRDNSMNLAARKPLNIKSVLMNDRPSFEVIRSFQGDVTIDNIRPFGKSLTALKNDSSNDLSSQVAETLSAGRFTETDRLLDTMKELFPERYETVKPLHGYVMRKAGKDQEGAAMMAAAKAPYSKVLESPNQSGIRFVRVRIPALGSGEGIGKLAVSKASRQAVKSFTDEAAGSLDREKNFTVNEKIYSVSDKYVDNSFPLLTSFSGNFFDGLYLVQIRPETVVNDLTELGIIGGKGRNLRIAVVSCSADNNILPTLVNNLAGMKFTVTELSARSCSVGDYRDEAKRSSDLLLIVKEQFGISESRVSKNLKMISADLTVNMYDLRTGGQIYDTSKGSVVYHMNQSMGKKSAILSCYEQVRDNLMNKVIETDRKK
;
A
#
# COMPACT_ATOMS: atom_id res chain seq x y z
N MET A 1 33.10 -17.33 89.57
CA MET A 1 33.94 -16.69 90.60
C MET A 1 35.39 -17.12 90.38
N PHE A 2 36.33 -16.18 90.49
CA PHE A 2 37.79 -16.36 90.45
C PHE A 2 38.45 -16.64 89.08
N SER A 3 38.31 -15.65 88.18
CA SER A 3 39.43 -15.14 87.38
C SER A 3 40.13 -14.06 88.22
N GLN A 4 41.47 -14.09 88.38
CA GLN A 4 42.38 -12.91 88.55
C GLN A 4 43.74 -13.14 89.26
N GLN A 5 44.36 -14.34 89.33
CA GLN A 5 45.67 -14.45 90.05
C GLN A 5 46.80 -15.32 89.45
N ILE A 6 46.85 -15.62 88.15
CA ILE A 6 47.99 -16.38 87.57
C ILE A 6 48.53 -15.75 86.26
N LYS A 7 48.68 -14.41 86.23
CA LYS A 7 49.39 -13.73 85.14
C LYS A 7 50.39 -12.65 85.59
N HIS A 8 50.61 -12.46 86.89
CA HIS A 8 51.53 -11.46 87.43
C HIS A 8 52.86 -12.00 87.98
N LEU A 9 53.23 -13.27 87.71
CA LEU A 9 54.47 -13.86 88.27
C LEU A 9 55.54 -14.27 87.24
N ILE A 10 55.41 -13.90 85.96
CA ILE A 10 56.46 -14.08 84.94
C ILE A 10 56.83 -12.72 84.32
N SER A 11 56.92 -11.70 85.19
CA SER A 11 57.30 -10.32 84.85
C SER A 11 58.51 -9.85 85.67
N ALA A 12 59.27 -10.74 86.33
CA ALA A 12 60.26 -10.31 87.32
C ALA A 12 61.63 -11.03 87.27
N VAL A 13 61.98 -11.78 86.21
CA VAL A 13 63.25 -12.55 86.16
C VAL A 13 64.13 -12.30 84.91
N PHE A 14 63.75 -11.42 83.98
CA PHE A 14 64.58 -11.14 82.79
C PHE A 14 65.00 -9.67 82.63
N ALA A 15 65.25 -8.99 83.75
CA ALA A 15 65.92 -7.69 83.76
C ALA A 15 67.20 -7.75 84.63
N ALA A 16 68.32 -7.52 83.96
CA ALA A 16 69.66 -7.18 84.47
C ALA A 16 70.64 -8.33 84.80
N LEU A 17 71.57 -8.63 83.88
CA LEU A 17 72.98 -8.19 83.96
C LEU A 17 73.83 -8.66 82.76
N PHE A 18 74.80 -7.83 82.36
CA PHE A 18 75.83 -7.97 81.30
C PHE A 18 75.33 -7.82 79.84
N ILE A 19 75.38 -6.65 79.18
CA ILE A 19 76.49 -5.71 78.96
C ILE A 19 77.79 -6.44 78.61
N LEU A 20 78.09 -6.56 77.30
CA LEU A 20 79.38 -6.27 76.67
C LEU A 20 79.31 -6.57 75.17
N ALA A 21 78.96 -5.54 74.39
CA ALA A 21 79.39 -5.23 73.01
C ALA A 21 78.37 -4.28 72.38
N VAL A 22 78.38 -3.02 72.84
CA VAL A 22 77.74 -1.92 72.10
C VAL A 22 78.73 -1.52 71.00
N PRO A 23 78.44 -1.70 69.70
CA PRO A 23 79.11 -0.88 68.71
C PRO A 23 78.52 0.54 68.83
N ALA A 24 79.39 1.54 68.94
CA ALA A 24 79.01 2.93 69.03
C ALA A 24 78.06 3.33 67.88
N PHE A 25 76.78 3.55 68.16
CA PHE A 25 75.91 4.27 67.24
C PHE A 25 76.26 5.76 67.32
N SER A 26 76.96 6.24 66.29
CA SER A 26 77.09 7.65 65.97
C SER A 26 75.69 8.29 65.94
N TYR A 27 75.51 9.48 66.55
CA TYR A 27 74.35 10.32 66.24
C TYR A 27 74.45 10.69 64.74
N ALA A 28 73.77 9.92 63.88
CA ALA A 28 73.73 10.21 62.46
C ALA A 28 73.03 11.56 62.26
N LYS A 29 73.70 12.49 61.57
CA LYS A 29 73.10 13.77 61.18
C LYS A 29 71.90 13.47 60.28
N LEU A 30 70.69 13.88 60.68
CA LEU A 30 69.49 13.66 59.87
C LEU A 30 69.55 14.53 58.60
N PRO A 31 69.11 14.01 57.45
CA PRO A 31 69.05 14.77 56.21
C PRO A 31 68.08 15.94 56.37
N SER A 32 68.37 17.03 55.67
CA SER A 32 67.52 18.22 55.66
C SER A 32 66.52 18.20 54.50
N ALA A 33 66.82 17.46 53.43
CA ALA A 33 65.99 17.27 52.25
C ALA A 33 65.91 15.79 51.86
N ILE A 34 64.71 15.31 51.52
CA ILE A 34 64.49 13.90 51.18
C ILE A 34 63.74 13.72 49.86
N ALA A 35 64.03 12.61 49.16
CA ALA A 35 63.26 12.16 48.01
C ALA A 35 62.66 10.78 48.25
N VAL A 36 61.35 10.63 48.05
CA VAL A 36 60.67 9.34 48.03
C VAL A 36 60.80 8.73 46.65
N LEU A 37 61.67 7.73 46.54
CA LEU A 37 61.97 7.06 45.29
C LEU A 37 60.78 6.19 44.82
N PRO A 38 60.73 5.79 43.53
CA PRO A 38 59.70 4.90 43.02
C PRO A 38 59.56 3.63 43.89
N VAL A 39 58.32 3.29 44.25
CA VAL A 39 58.03 2.12 45.08
C VAL A 39 58.34 0.86 44.28
N SER A 40 58.98 -0.11 44.93
CA SER A 40 59.27 -1.44 44.40
C SER A 40 58.58 -2.52 45.22
N GLY A 41 58.54 -3.77 44.73
CA GLY A 41 57.99 -4.91 45.45
C GLY A 41 56.69 -5.47 44.87
N ASP A 42 55.94 -6.20 45.70
CA ASP A 42 54.71 -6.93 45.31
C ASP A 42 53.49 -6.02 45.23
N GLY A 43 52.71 -6.10 44.14
CA GLY A 43 51.53 -5.27 43.90
C GLY A 43 51.34 -4.87 42.43
N GLN A 44 50.12 -4.45 42.06
CA GLN A 44 49.88 -3.87 40.72
C GLN A 44 50.49 -2.46 40.62
N PRO A 45 50.91 -2.00 39.42
CA PRO A 45 51.52 -0.68 39.25
C PRO A 45 50.72 0.48 39.84
N GLU A 46 49.39 0.42 39.76
CA GLU A 46 48.46 1.40 40.32
C GLU A 46 48.48 1.40 41.85
N ASP A 47 48.56 0.22 42.48
CA ASP A 47 48.64 0.08 43.93
C ASP A 47 49.98 0.59 44.48
N LEU A 48 51.09 0.33 43.77
CA LEU A 48 52.42 0.83 44.13
C LEU A 48 52.49 2.37 44.00
N LYS A 49 51.87 2.92 42.96
CA LYS A 49 51.75 4.37 42.76
C LYS A 49 50.91 5.01 43.87
N GLU A 50 49.78 4.43 44.21
CA GLU A 50 48.90 4.91 45.28
C GLU A 50 49.60 4.85 46.66
N LEU A 51 50.34 3.78 46.95
CA LEU A 51 51.15 3.66 48.16
C LEU A 51 52.26 4.72 48.23
N ARG A 52 52.92 5.01 47.11
CA ARG A 52 53.94 6.08 47.05
C ARG A 52 53.34 7.42 47.39
N VAL A 53 52.21 7.76 46.74
CA VAL A 53 51.50 9.03 46.94
C VAL A 53 51.00 9.13 48.38
N THR A 54 50.39 8.08 48.91
CA THR A 54 49.86 8.03 50.27
C THR A 54 50.99 8.20 51.30
N PHE A 55 52.10 7.48 51.13
CA PHE A 55 53.25 7.60 52.02
C PHE A 55 53.89 8.99 51.95
N PHE A 56 54.08 9.52 50.74
CA PHE A 56 54.58 10.88 50.50
C PHE A 56 53.72 11.93 51.20
N ASN A 57 52.40 11.83 51.08
CA ASN A 57 51.47 12.75 51.74
C ASN A 57 51.59 12.71 53.27
N HIS A 58 51.80 11.53 53.85
CA HIS A 58 51.97 11.40 55.31
C HIS A 58 53.30 11.96 55.80
N ILE A 59 54.39 11.79 55.05
CA ILE A 59 55.70 12.37 55.42
C ILE A 59 55.80 13.87 55.11
N GLY A 60 54.95 14.43 54.25
CA GLY A 60 54.89 15.88 54.01
C GLY A 60 54.56 16.71 55.26
N SER A 61 54.11 16.05 56.33
CA SER A 61 53.93 16.65 57.65
C SER A 61 55.20 16.74 58.51
N LYS A 62 56.31 16.08 58.11
CA LYS A 62 57.60 16.05 58.81
C LYS A 62 58.49 17.24 58.45
N ASN A 63 59.49 17.54 59.26
CA ASN A 63 60.40 18.68 59.06
C ASN A 63 61.49 18.50 57.97
N TYR A 64 61.23 17.73 56.92
CA TYR A 64 62.14 17.62 55.78
C TYR A 64 61.75 18.57 54.65
N ALA A 65 62.72 19.09 53.90
CA ALA A 65 62.46 19.69 52.60
C ALA A 65 62.23 18.56 51.59
N ASP A 66 60.99 18.31 51.22
CA ASP A 66 60.61 17.27 50.28
C ASP A 66 60.59 17.77 48.83
N THR A 67 60.90 16.87 47.89
CA THR A 67 60.80 17.14 46.45
C THR A 67 59.53 16.49 45.91
N GLU A 68 58.72 17.22 45.12
CA GLU A 68 57.49 16.69 44.52
C GLU A 68 57.76 15.42 43.70
N LEU A 69 56.90 14.41 43.83
CA LEU A 69 57.05 13.10 43.19
C LEU A 69 57.22 13.21 41.66
N SER A 70 56.51 14.13 41.01
CA SER A 70 56.61 14.37 39.56
C SER A 70 57.99 14.88 39.13
N ALA A 71 58.62 15.73 39.95
CA ALA A 71 59.97 16.25 39.70
C ALA A 71 61.03 15.16 39.92
N ILE A 72 60.84 14.30 40.93
CA ILE A 72 61.69 13.12 41.16
C ILE A 72 61.61 12.19 39.93
N ASP A 73 60.40 11.85 39.48
CA ASP A 73 60.20 10.94 38.35
C ASP A 73 60.80 11.48 37.05
N SER A 74 60.63 12.79 36.80
CA SER A 74 61.21 13.44 35.61
C SER A 74 62.74 13.41 35.63
N LYS A 75 63.35 13.65 36.79
CA LYS A 75 64.82 13.63 36.94
C LYS A 75 65.38 12.21 36.82
N ILE A 76 64.73 11.23 37.46
CA ILE A 76 65.11 9.82 37.36
C ILE A 76 65.01 9.35 35.90
N PHE A 77 63.90 9.65 35.22
CA PHE A 77 63.73 9.32 33.80
C PHE A 77 64.86 9.89 32.94
N LEU A 78 65.24 11.16 33.15
CA LEU A 78 66.36 11.78 32.43
C LEU A 78 67.72 11.14 32.73
N MET A 79 67.92 10.60 33.94
CA MET A 79 69.14 9.88 34.30
C MET A 79 69.19 8.50 33.63
N GLU A 80 68.08 7.77 33.63
CA GLU A 80 67.94 6.47 32.96
C GLU A 80 68.12 6.62 31.44
N GLU A 81 67.50 7.63 30.83
CA GLU A 81 67.61 7.91 29.39
C GLU A 81 69.06 8.27 28.98
N LYS A 82 69.77 9.06 29.79
CA LYS A 82 71.16 9.47 29.49
C LYS A 82 72.19 8.36 29.69
N SER A 83 71.96 7.42 30.59
CA SER A 83 72.95 6.39 30.98
C SER A 83 72.63 4.99 30.46
N GLY A 84 71.38 4.72 30.06
CA GLY A 84 70.87 3.40 29.70
C GLY A 84 70.69 2.43 30.89
N LYS A 85 70.94 2.88 32.13
CA LYS A 85 70.76 2.10 33.36
C LYS A 85 69.36 2.30 33.93
N GLN A 86 68.87 1.33 34.70
CA GLN A 86 67.67 1.52 35.53
C GLN A 86 68.05 2.25 36.81
N TRP A 87 67.10 2.96 37.42
CA TRP A 87 67.42 3.85 38.54
C TRP A 87 67.94 3.12 39.77
N GLN A 88 67.56 1.85 39.93
CA GLN A 88 68.03 0.96 40.98
C GLN A 88 69.52 0.61 40.86
N ASP A 89 70.11 0.80 39.67
CA ASP A 89 71.54 0.51 39.40
C ASP A 89 72.46 1.72 39.68
N PHE A 90 71.90 2.90 39.99
CA PHE A 90 72.70 4.05 40.43
C PHE A 90 73.10 3.92 41.90
N THR A 91 74.25 4.49 42.24
CA THR A 91 74.66 4.65 43.63
C THR A 91 73.78 5.68 44.35
N THR A 92 73.68 5.57 45.67
CA THR A 92 72.90 6.52 46.49
C THR A 92 73.39 7.96 46.31
N LYS A 93 74.69 8.14 46.08
CA LYS A 93 75.29 9.46 45.85
C LYS A 93 74.88 10.05 44.51
N GLU A 94 74.91 9.26 43.43
CA GLU A 94 74.44 9.70 42.11
C GLU A 94 72.97 10.11 42.12
N LEU A 95 72.13 9.36 42.85
CA LEU A 95 70.71 9.69 43.03
C LEU A 95 70.51 10.94 43.87
N GLY A 96 71.22 11.07 44.99
CA GLY A 96 71.16 12.26 45.86
C GLY A 96 71.55 13.55 45.14
N ASP A 97 72.68 13.52 44.42
CA ASP A 97 73.22 14.67 43.68
C ASP A 97 72.25 15.14 42.58
N ALA A 98 71.67 14.20 41.83
CA ALA A 98 70.74 14.54 40.75
C ALA A 98 69.39 15.06 41.26
N LEU A 99 68.87 14.45 42.33
CA LEU A 99 67.62 14.85 42.95
C LEU A 99 67.77 16.14 43.76
N GLY A 100 68.97 16.45 44.24
CA GLY A 100 69.28 17.62 45.05
C GLY A 100 68.91 17.42 46.52
N VAL A 101 69.06 16.19 47.03
CA VAL A 101 68.65 15.78 48.38
C VAL A 101 69.80 15.08 49.10
N ASP A 102 69.84 15.22 50.43
CA ASP A 102 70.84 14.56 51.29
C ASP A 102 70.31 13.25 51.91
N GLY A 103 69.01 12.95 51.76
CA GLY A 103 68.39 11.69 52.14
C GLY A 103 67.54 11.03 51.05
N LEU A 104 67.61 9.71 50.94
CA LEU A 104 66.81 8.91 50.01
C LEU A 104 65.87 7.99 50.79
N VAL A 105 64.60 8.00 50.42
CA VAL A 105 63.57 7.14 51.02
C VAL A 105 63.19 6.04 50.05
N TYR A 106 63.55 4.81 50.40
CA TYR A 106 63.19 3.60 49.67
C TYR A 106 61.95 2.98 50.30
N VAL A 107 60.96 2.69 49.48
CA VAL A 107 59.72 2.04 49.89
C VAL A 107 59.59 0.73 49.12
N ASN A 108 59.50 -0.37 49.85
CA ASN A 108 59.37 -1.72 49.30
C ASN A 108 58.13 -2.42 49.85
N VAL A 109 57.23 -2.85 48.97
CA VAL A 109 56.03 -3.61 49.35
C VAL A 109 56.37 -5.09 49.44
N LEU A 110 56.17 -5.66 50.63
CA LEU A 110 56.56 -7.04 50.93
C LEU A 110 55.48 -8.06 50.56
N GLY A 111 54.21 -7.64 50.50
CA GLY A 111 53.10 -8.50 50.07
C GLY A 111 51.73 -7.87 50.23
N VAL A 112 50.82 -8.20 49.31
CA VAL A 112 49.38 -7.86 49.37
C VAL A 112 48.55 -9.15 49.34
N ASP A 113 48.38 -9.78 50.50
CA ASP A 113 47.72 -11.10 50.61
C ASP A 113 46.19 -10.99 50.72
N LYS A 114 45.48 -11.76 49.89
CA LYS A 114 44.03 -11.93 49.93
C LYS A 114 43.66 -13.39 50.22
N ILE A 115 42.98 -13.63 51.35
CA ILE A 115 42.44 -14.97 51.69
C ILE A 115 40.92 -14.92 51.65
N TYR A 116 40.31 -15.81 50.85
CA TYR A 116 38.86 -16.02 50.77
C TYR A 116 38.49 -17.42 51.27
N ALA A 117 37.66 -17.50 52.32
CA ALA A 117 37.10 -18.76 52.83
C ALA A 117 35.62 -18.57 53.21
N GLY A 118 34.70 -18.99 52.33
CA GLY A 118 33.26 -18.83 52.55
C GLY A 118 32.84 -17.37 52.74
N ILE A 119 32.13 -17.06 53.83
CA ILE A 119 31.70 -15.69 54.20
C ILE A 119 32.81 -14.83 54.83
N TYR A 120 34.05 -15.34 54.91
CA TYR A 120 35.19 -14.63 55.48
C TYR A 120 36.18 -14.19 54.39
N GLY A 121 36.48 -12.89 54.36
CA GLY A 121 37.58 -12.30 53.61
C GLY A 121 38.55 -11.55 54.52
N SER A 122 39.85 -11.74 54.31
CA SER A 122 40.89 -10.90 54.95
C SER A 122 41.87 -10.35 53.91
N LEU A 123 42.25 -9.09 54.09
CA LEU A 123 43.24 -8.38 53.27
C LEU A 123 44.38 -7.91 54.18
N THR A 124 45.62 -8.28 53.83
CA THR A 124 46.84 -7.89 54.55
C THR A 124 47.75 -7.11 53.62
N VAL A 125 48.29 -5.99 54.08
CA VAL A 125 49.30 -5.19 53.37
C VAL A 125 50.52 -5.05 54.26
N SER A 126 51.71 -5.35 53.71
CA SER A 126 52.99 -5.26 54.44
C SER A 126 54.00 -4.42 53.65
N MET A 127 54.67 -3.49 54.33
CA MET A 127 55.59 -2.53 53.70
C MET A 127 56.85 -2.33 54.55
N ALA A 128 58.01 -2.24 53.89
CA ALA A 128 59.28 -1.85 54.47
C ALA A 128 59.76 -0.52 53.89
N VAL A 129 60.15 0.41 54.76
CA VAL A 129 60.66 1.74 54.39
C VAL A 129 62.05 1.95 54.98
N LYS A 130 62.99 2.42 54.15
CA LYS A 130 64.35 2.79 54.54
C LYS A 130 64.63 4.25 54.23
N LEU A 131 65.18 4.98 55.19
CA LEU A 131 65.81 6.28 55.00
C LEU A 131 67.34 6.06 54.95
N VAL A 132 67.96 6.50 53.88
CA VAL A 132 69.39 6.30 53.58
C VAL A 132 70.07 7.64 53.39
N ASP A 133 71.26 7.80 53.96
CA ASP A 133 72.13 8.95 53.74
C ASP A 133 72.66 8.90 52.30
N ALA A 134 72.39 9.93 51.50
CA ALA A 134 72.67 9.88 50.08
C ALA A 134 74.18 9.82 49.79
N GLU A 135 75.00 10.54 50.56
CA GLU A 135 76.45 10.66 50.37
C GLU A 135 77.20 9.36 50.73
N THR A 136 76.83 8.74 51.85
CA THR A 136 77.54 7.58 52.41
C THR A 136 76.86 6.25 52.13
N GLY A 137 75.58 6.25 51.76
CA GLY A 137 74.76 5.05 51.60
C GLY A 137 74.38 4.38 52.92
N ALA A 138 74.67 5.00 54.07
CA ALA A 138 74.36 4.45 55.37
C ALA A 138 72.84 4.48 55.63
N ILE A 139 72.28 3.37 56.12
CA ILE A 139 70.88 3.32 56.54
C ILE A 139 70.74 4.11 57.85
N ILE A 140 69.99 5.22 57.78
CA ILE A 140 69.71 6.10 58.91
C ILE A 140 68.57 5.53 59.74
N TRP A 141 67.52 5.04 59.07
CA TRP A 141 66.33 4.51 59.72
C TRP A 141 65.65 3.48 58.81
N GLU A 142 65.14 2.41 59.40
CA GLU A 142 64.39 1.38 58.69
C GLU A 142 63.20 0.94 59.55
N LYS A 143 62.06 0.71 58.89
CA LYS A 143 60.87 0.16 59.52
C LYS A 143 60.11 -0.74 58.57
N GLU A 144 59.74 -1.91 59.08
CA GLU A 144 58.76 -2.79 58.48
C GLU A 144 57.48 -2.79 59.34
N ASP A 145 56.32 -2.73 58.70
CA ASP A 145 55.03 -2.81 59.38
C ASP A 145 53.97 -3.49 58.50
N ARG A 146 52.87 -3.94 59.11
CA ARG A 146 51.75 -4.62 58.43
C ARG A 146 50.40 -4.27 59.04
N VAL A 147 49.38 -4.14 58.19
CA VAL A 147 47.99 -3.92 58.62
C VAL A 147 47.08 -4.99 58.01
N VAL A 148 46.14 -5.50 58.82
CA VAL A 148 45.19 -6.56 58.46
C VAL A 148 43.77 -6.10 58.72
N LYS A 149 42.83 -6.34 57.78
CA LYS A 149 41.40 -6.10 57.99
C LYS A 149 40.57 -7.35 57.71
N GLN A 150 39.65 -7.67 58.63
CA GLN A 150 38.73 -8.81 58.56
C GLN A 150 37.31 -8.31 58.29
N SER A 151 36.56 -8.99 57.40
CA SER A 151 35.11 -8.74 57.22
C SER A 151 34.31 -9.51 58.28
N GLY A 152 33.53 -8.82 59.14
CA GLY A 152 32.64 -9.53 60.09
C GLY A 152 32.00 -8.79 61.27
N SER A 153 32.15 -7.48 61.46
CA SER A 153 31.57 -6.76 62.61
C SER A 153 30.56 -5.69 62.19
N ILE A 154 29.39 -5.67 62.84
CA ILE A 154 28.37 -4.61 62.73
C ILE A 154 28.99 -3.31 63.29
N PRO A 155 29.06 -2.19 62.53
CA PRO A 155 29.89 -1.06 62.94
C PRO A 155 29.14 0.04 63.70
N LEU A 156 29.83 0.63 64.70
CA LEU A 156 29.36 1.68 65.60
C LEU A 156 30.02 3.04 65.30
N SER A 157 29.95 3.56 64.07
CA SER A 157 30.29 4.98 63.81
C SER A 157 29.68 5.56 62.51
N PRO A 158 29.56 6.90 62.36
CA PRO A 158 29.04 7.55 61.16
C PRO A 158 29.85 7.31 59.87
N TRP A 159 31.16 7.01 59.96
CA TRP A 159 32.02 6.74 58.79
C TRP A 159 31.65 5.43 58.05
N SER A 160 30.99 4.49 58.73
CA SER A 160 30.58 3.23 58.10
C SER A 160 29.26 3.31 57.33
N ALA A 161 28.43 4.32 57.58
CA ALA A 161 27.11 4.43 56.95
C ALA A 161 27.17 4.72 55.45
N ILE A 162 28.18 5.47 54.99
CA ILE A 162 28.43 5.71 53.55
C ILE A 162 28.89 4.41 52.86
N SER A 163 29.57 3.49 53.57
CA SER A 163 29.92 2.18 53.00
C SER A 163 28.75 1.21 52.89
N THR A 164 27.74 1.33 53.77
CA THR A 164 26.55 0.46 53.73
C THR A 164 25.59 0.86 52.60
N ALA A 165 25.53 2.15 52.25
CA ALA A 165 24.75 2.62 51.10
C ALA A 165 25.34 2.18 49.74
N VAL A 166 26.64 1.82 49.70
CA VAL A 166 27.40 1.41 48.50
C VAL A 166 27.42 -0.13 48.34
N SER A 167 26.36 -0.82 48.71
CA SER A 167 26.31 -2.29 48.68
C SER A 167 26.02 -2.86 47.27
N SER A 168 26.86 -2.54 46.29
CA SER A 168 27.08 -3.42 45.13
C SER A 168 28.27 -4.32 45.49
N ALA A 169 28.02 -5.64 45.55
CA ALA A 169 28.95 -6.68 46.03
C ALA A 169 30.31 -6.78 45.28
N LEU A 170 30.57 -5.90 44.30
CA LEU A 170 31.84 -5.74 43.58
C LEU A 170 32.76 -4.64 44.13
N VAL A 171 32.26 -3.65 44.88
CA VAL A 171 33.03 -2.45 45.31
C VAL A 171 33.87 -2.67 46.59
N LEU A 172 33.66 -3.79 47.30
CA LEU A 172 34.35 -4.10 48.57
C LEU A 172 35.86 -4.41 48.46
N ARG A 173 36.50 -4.27 47.30
CA ARG A 173 37.92 -4.58 47.11
C ARG A 173 38.85 -3.37 47.15
N ASP A 174 38.40 -2.19 46.73
CA ASP A 174 39.31 -1.04 46.53
C ASP A 174 39.22 0.01 47.65
N SER A 175 38.04 0.30 48.19
CA SER A 175 37.89 1.27 49.30
C SER A 175 38.51 0.76 50.62
N VAL A 176 38.39 -0.55 50.88
CA VAL A 176 39.04 -1.20 52.03
C VAL A 176 40.56 -1.18 51.88
N LYS A 177 41.06 -1.35 50.65
CA LYS A 177 42.49 -1.32 50.32
C LYS A 177 43.09 0.05 50.59
N ILE A 178 42.45 1.13 50.11
CA ILE A 178 42.88 2.52 50.35
C ILE A 178 42.97 2.83 51.86
N GLY A 179 41.96 2.41 52.63
CA GLY A 179 41.97 2.61 54.09
C GLY A 179 43.11 1.87 54.80
N LEU A 180 43.53 0.70 54.30
CA LEU A 180 44.66 -0.05 54.84
C LEU A 180 46.01 0.58 54.47
N PHE A 181 46.13 1.09 53.23
CA PHE A 181 47.31 1.84 52.78
C PHE A 181 47.53 3.08 53.64
N ASP A 182 46.48 3.85 53.88
CA ASP A 182 46.51 5.04 54.74
C ASP A 182 46.94 4.69 56.17
N GLU A 183 46.37 3.65 56.78
CA GLU A 183 46.70 3.24 58.14
C GLU A 183 48.16 2.80 58.26
N LEU A 184 48.63 1.98 57.32
CA LEU A 184 50.01 1.49 57.28
C LEU A 184 51.00 2.64 57.07
N CYS A 185 50.77 3.48 56.06
CA CYS A 185 51.65 4.60 55.73
C CYS A 185 51.73 5.62 56.88
N ARG A 186 50.60 5.98 57.48
CA ARG A 186 50.56 6.86 58.65
C ARG A 186 51.32 6.27 59.84
N GLY A 187 51.14 4.97 60.10
CA GLY A 187 51.79 4.26 61.21
C GLY A 187 53.31 4.28 61.09
N ILE A 188 53.82 4.03 59.89
CA ILE A 188 55.25 4.06 59.57
C ILE A 188 55.77 5.51 59.59
N ALA A 189 55.12 6.44 58.90
CA ALA A 189 55.54 7.84 58.81
C ALA A 189 55.62 8.50 60.20
N LYS A 190 54.69 8.19 61.11
CA LYS A 190 54.72 8.73 62.49
C LYS A 190 56.03 8.38 63.22
N GLN A 191 56.58 7.20 62.99
CA GLN A 191 57.79 6.68 63.64
C GLN A 191 59.10 7.14 62.98
N MET A 192 59.01 7.76 61.80
CA MET A 192 60.18 8.29 61.10
C MET A 192 60.76 9.50 61.85
N PRO A 193 62.09 9.56 62.08
CA PRO A 193 62.76 10.69 62.74
C PRO A 193 62.63 11.97 61.90
N GLU A 194 62.83 13.15 62.49
CA GLU A 194 62.78 14.44 61.77
C GLU A 194 63.77 15.48 62.36
N PRO A 195 64.34 16.39 61.55
CA PRO A 195 65.22 17.47 62.01
C PRO A 195 64.44 18.63 62.67
N VAL A 196 65.11 19.51 63.41
CA VAL A 196 64.46 20.59 64.19
C VAL A 196 64.52 21.97 63.47
N ASP A 197 63.36 22.37 62.91
CA ASP A 197 62.72 23.71 62.77
C ASP A 197 62.94 24.70 61.58
N LEU A 198 61.80 25.22 61.03
CA LEU A 198 61.40 26.64 60.80
C LEU A 198 59.92 26.74 60.30
N LEU A 199 59.08 27.50 61.02
CA LEU A 199 57.62 27.71 60.85
C LEU A 199 57.17 28.21 59.45
N ARG A 200 56.52 27.36 58.66
CA ARG A 200 55.57 27.74 57.58
C ARG A 200 54.13 27.61 58.08
N LEU A 201 53.28 28.62 57.81
CA LEU A 201 51.82 28.48 58.01
C LEU A 201 51.30 27.41 57.05
N ARG A 202 51.06 26.20 57.58
CA ARG A 202 50.60 25.08 56.77
C ARG A 202 49.14 25.32 56.30
N PRO A 203 48.83 25.12 55.00
CA PRO A 203 47.45 25.04 54.56
C PRO A 203 46.76 23.86 55.25
N PRO A 204 45.43 23.89 55.38
CA PRO A 204 44.70 22.79 56.00
C PRO A 204 44.91 21.49 55.19
N THR A 205 45.04 20.36 55.88
CA THR A 205 45.31 19.08 55.21
C THR A 205 44.00 18.36 54.87
N ILE A 206 43.89 17.86 53.63
CA ILE A 206 42.84 16.92 53.22
C ILE A 206 43.46 15.53 53.16
N PHE A 207 43.09 14.65 54.09
CA PHE A 207 43.62 13.29 54.20
C PHE A 207 42.99 12.32 53.19
N SER A 208 41.66 12.42 52.97
CA SER A 208 40.96 11.55 52.03
C SER A 208 39.61 12.13 51.61
N VAL A 209 39.18 11.80 50.39
CA VAL A 209 37.85 12.14 49.87
C VAL A 209 37.17 10.87 49.37
N VAL A 210 35.92 10.67 49.76
CA VAL A 210 35.09 9.54 49.34
C VAL A 210 33.80 10.08 48.74
N THR A 211 33.36 9.52 47.61
CA THR A 211 32.11 9.89 46.95
C THR A 211 31.51 8.70 46.21
N ASN A 212 30.20 8.75 45.98
CA ASN A 212 29.48 7.79 45.16
C ASN A 212 29.48 8.12 43.66
N ALA A 213 30.40 8.97 43.18
CA ALA A 213 30.50 9.37 41.77
C ALA A 213 30.44 8.20 40.75
N LEU A 214 30.94 7.02 41.13
CA LEU A 214 30.90 5.80 40.32
C LEU A 214 29.49 5.22 40.11
N ASP A 215 28.49 5.65 40.89
CA ASP A 215 27.09 5.27 40.71
C ASP A 215 26.41 6.05 39.58
N SER A 216 27.11 7.01 38.95
CA SER A 216 26.60 7.73 37.78
C SER A 216 26.27 6.77 36.61
N PRO A 217 25.28 7.08 35.76
CA PRO A 217 24.49 8.31 35.72
C PRO A 217 23.43 8.43 36.82
N PHE A 218 23.28 9.64 37.39
CA PHE A 218 22.30 9.92 38.43
C PHE A 218 21.01 10.54 37.88
N LYS A 219 19.86 10.06 38.34
CA LYS A 219 18.53 10.62 38.02
C LYS A 219 17.99 11.58 39.09
N THR A 220 16.86 12.22 38.79
CA THR A 220 16.17 13.12 39.73
C THR A 220 15.91 12.43 41.07
N GLY A 221 16.22 13.13 42.17
CA GLY A 221 16.07 12.63 43.53
C GLY A 221 17.25 11.76 44.02
N SER A 222 18.17 11.38 43.13
CA SER A 222 19.40 10.70 43.54
C SER A 222 20.28 11.63 44.37
N GLU A 223 21.05 11.04 45.28
CA GLU A 223 21.92 11.78 46.18
C GLU A 223 23.38 11.59 45.77
N ILE A 224 24.05 12.69 45.46
CA ILE A 224 25.50 12.72 45.28
C ILE A 224 26.10 13.05 46.65
N LEU A 225 26.77 12.07 47.24
CA LEU A 225 27.36 12.15 48.56
C LEU A 225 28.87 12.36 48.43
N VAL A 226 29.39 13.32 49.18
CA VAL A 226 30.83 13.63 49.22
C VAL A 226 31.26 13.71 50.66
N SER A 227 32.31 12.99 51.01
CA SER A 227 32.84 12.97 52.35
C SER A 227 34.32 13.27 52.35
N LEU A 228 34.73 14.15 53.26
CA LEU A 228 36.09 14.66 53.35
C LEU A 228 36.61 14.41 54.77
N LYS A 229 37.81 13.85 54.86
CA LYS A 229 38.57 13.77 56.11
C LYS A 229 39.73 14.76 56.03
N GLY A 230 39.83 15.66 56.99
CA GLY A 230 40.82 16.73 57.01
C GLY A 230 41.04 17.30 58.40
N ASP A 231 41.69 18.46 58.47
CA ASP A 231 41.84 19.21 59.73
C ASP A 231 40.46 19.63 60.29
N GLU A 232 40.29 19.49 61.60
CA GLU A 232 39.03 19.75 62.33
C GLU A 232 38.68 21.24 62.48
N GLY A 233 37.40 21.56 62.62
CA GLY A 233 36.90 22.90 62.94
C GLY A 233 36.97 23.92 61.79
N LEU A 234 37.15 23.47 60.55
CA LEU A 234 37.25 24.29 59.33
C LEU A 234 35.96 24.26 58.49
N ASP A 235 35.85 25.15 57.50
CA ASP A 235 34.72 25.13 56.57
C ASP A 235 35.02 24.27 55.34
N ALA A 236 34.18 23.28 55.07
CA ALA A 236 34.33 22.39 53.92
C ALA A 236 33.22 22.63 52.88
N TYR A 237 33.59 22.58 51.60
CA TYR A 237 32.69 22.75 50.46
C TYR A 237 33.04 21.74 49.37
N PHE A 238 32.07 21.41 48.51
CA PHE A 238 32.36 20.75 47.25
C PHE A 238 31.62 21.39 46.06
N ASP A 239 32.25 21.26 44.90
CA ASP A 239 31.74 21.71 43.61
C ASP A 239 31.56 20.48 42.71
N ILE A 240 30.51 20.48 41.88
CA ILE A 240 30.30 19.54 40.78
C ILE A 240 30.51 20.32 39.47
N GLY A 241 31.76 20.29 38.98
CA GLY A 241 32.21 21.04 37.82
C GLY A 241 31.83 22.53 37.87
N THR A 242 31.26 23.04 36.78
CA THR A 242 30.71 24.41 36.76
C THR A 242 29.22 24.49 37.08
N MET A 243 28.56 23.34 37.22
CA MET A 243 27.09 23.25 37.25
C MET A 243 26.52 23.54 38.63
N ARG A 244 27.21 23.08 39.69
CA ARG A 244 26.87 23.36 41.09
C ARG A 244 28.14 23.69 41.86
N LYS A 245 28.18 24.85 42.51
CA LYS A 245 29.35 25.34 43.23
C LYS A 245 28.99 25.74 44.66
N GLY A 246 29.96 25.63 45.56
CA GLY A 246 29.87 26.06 46.95
C GLY A 246 28.91 25.22 47.77
N ILE A 247 28.77 23.92 47.48
CA ILE A 247 27.88 23.05 48.25
C ILE A 247 28.54 22.82 49.61
N GLU A 248 27.95 23.38 50.66
CA GLU A 248 28.45 23.32 52.02
C GLU A 248 28.46 21.89 52.57
N MET A 249 29.52 21.54 53.29
CA MET A 249 29.67 20.25 53.96
C MET A 249 29.63 20.45 55.47
N GLN A 250 28.90 19.59 56.17
CA GLN A 250 28.78 19.66 57.63
C GLN A 250 29.86 18.80 58.30
N GLU A 251 30.55 19.35 59.29
CA GLU A 251 31.43 18.58 60.17
C GLU A 251 30.58 17.68 61.09
N THR A 252 30.64 16.37 60.88
CA THR A 252 29.83 15.37 61.59
C THR A 252 30.58 14.74 62.78
N ALA A 253 31.91 14.79 62.73
CA ALA A 253 32.83 14.47 63.80
C ALA A 253 34.11 15.30 63.58
N PRO A 254 34.96 15.51 64.61
CA PRO A 254 36.18 16.29 64.45
C PRO A 254 37.02 15.82 63.25
N GLY A 255 37.22 16.70 62.27
CA GLY A 255 37.95 16.45 61.03
C GLY A 255 37.22 15.60 59.98
N GLN A 256 35.92 15.34 60.16
CA GLN A 256 35.08 14.57 59.22
C GLN A 256 33.89 15.38 58.72
N TYR A 257 33.87 15.62 57.42
CA TYR A 257 32.88 16.46 56.75
C TYR A 257 32.02 15.63 55.79
N LEU A 258 30.73 15.92 55.78
CA LEU A 258 29.75 15.29 54.89
C LEU A 258 28.97 16.35 54.12
N GLY A 259 29.06 16.28 52.79
CA GLY A 259 28.28 17.05 51.85
C GLY A 259 27.31 16.16 51.08
N LYS A 260 26.15 16.73 50.74
CA LYS A 260 25.12 16.04 49.96
C LYS A 260 24.51 17.01 48.95
N TYR A 261 24.38 16.53 47.72
CA TYR A 261 23.60 17.18 46.67
C TYR A 261 22.47 16.25 46.23
N VAL A 262 21.23 16.74 46.25
CA VAL A 262 20.08 16.01 45.70
C VAL A 262 19.86 16.50 44.28
N VAL A 263 19.95 15.60 43.31
CA VAL A 263 19.73 15.90 41.89
C VAL A 263 18.30 16.41 41.72
N VAL A 264 18.14 17.59 41.12
CA VAL A 264 16.84 18.18 40.84
C VAL A 264 16.47 17.99 39.36
N SER A 265 15.16 18.01 39.08
CA SER A 265 14.68 17.93 37.70
C SER A 265 15.29 19.06 36.84
N GLY A 266 15.79 18.71 35.65
CA GLY A 266 16.48 19.64 34.75
C GLY A 266 18.00 19.62 34.85
N ASP A 267 18.56 18.96 35.86
CA ASP A 267 20.00 18.67 35.91
C ASP A 267 20.34 17.63 34.83
N ASN A 268 21.10 18.02 33.82
CA ASN A 268 21.50 17.14 32.71
C ASN A 268 22.91 17.48 32.27
N TRP A 269 23.89 16.76 32.81
CA TRP A 269 25.30 17.10 32.67
C TRP A 269 26.13 15.84 32.47
N GLU A 270 27.12 15.94 31.58
CA GLU A 270 28.10 14.88 31.34
C GLU A 270 29.50 15.34 31.76
N ASN A 271 30.36 14.37 32.07
CA ASN A 271 31.80 14.56 32.27
C ASN A 271 32.17 15.61 33.33
N GLN A 272 31.33 15.80 34.36
CA GLN A 272 31.62 16.73 35.46
C GLN A 272 32.53 16.07 36.49
N THR A 273 33.33 16.85 37.21
CA THR A 273 34.24 16.35 38.26
C THR A 273 33.91 16.98 39.60
N ILE A 274 34.12 16.24 40.69
CA ILE A 274 33.94 16.77 42.05
C ILE A 274 35.23 17.42 42.51
N THR A 275 35.16 18.67 42.95
CA THR A 275 36.27 19.35 43.64
C THR A 275 35.85 19.68 45.06
N VAL A 276 36.60 19.19 46.05
CA VAL A 276 36.37 19.55 47.46
C VAL A 276 37.35 20.64 47.89
N SER A 277 36.90 21.50 48.79
CA SER A 277 37.69 22.60 49.36
C SER A 277 37.56 22.60 50.88
N LEU A 278 38.69 22.67 51.59
CA LEU A 278 38.75 22.86 53.04
C LEU A 278 39.38 24.21 53.34
N ASN A 279 38.64 25.10 54.00
CA ASN A 279 38.97 26.50 54.16
C ASN A 279 39.21 26.85 55.62
N ASN A 280 40.40 27.40 55.92
CA ASN A 280 40.71 27.99 57.21
C ASN A 280 40.55 29.51 57.15
N LYS A 281 39.36 30.01 57.52
CA LYS A 281 39.04 31.45 57.51
C LYS A 281 39.97 32.28 58.41
N LEU A 282 40.42 31.73 59.55
CA LEU A 282 41.27 32.42 60.50
C LEU A 282 42.68 32.66 59.94
N LYS A 283 43.25 31.65 59.28
CA LYS A 283 44.60 31.71 58.69
C LYS A 283 44.61 32.18 57.23
N ARG A 284 43.44 32.42 56.62
CA ARG A 284 43.25 32.75 55.19
C ARG A 284 43.95 31.77 54.24
N THR A 285 43.89 30.48 54.59
CA THR A 285 44.47 29.39 53.79
C THR A 285 43.37 28.40 53.40
N SER A 286 43.54 27.75 52.26
CA SER A 286 42.63 26.69 51.79
C SER A 286 43.41 25.57 51.13
N ALA A 287 42.84 24.37 51.17
CA ALA A 287 43.28 23.24 50.37
C ALA A 287 42.12 22.79 49.48
N LYS A 288 42.47 22.33 48.28
CA LYS A 288 41.51 21.77 47.33
C LYS A 288 42.04 20.47 46.78
N THR A 289 41.14 19.52 46.54
CA THR A 289 41.49 18.32 45.78
C THR A 289 40.32 17.92 44.89
N GLN A 290 40.65 17.39 43.71
CA GLN A 290 39.69 16.93 42.72
C GLN A 290 39.60 15.41 42.78
N VAL A 291 38.37 14.89 42.78
CA VAL A 291 38.11 13.45 42.70
C VAL A 291 38.39 12.98 41.27
N PRO A 292 39.08 11.85 41.06
CA PRO A 292 39.46 11.38 39.72
C PRO A 292 38.30 10.79 38.89
N TYR A 293 37.07 10.73 39.42
CA TYR A 293 35.91 10.15 38.76
C TYR A 293 35.03 11.23 38.13
N GLN A 294 34.55 10.96 36.92
CA GLN A 294 33.55 11.79 36.25
C GLN A 294 32.15 11.41 36.71
N ILE A 295 31.25 12.39 36.73
CA ILE A 295 29.84 12.25 37.05
C ILE A 295 29.02 12.62 35.83
N ILE A 296 28.05 11.75 35.54
CA ILE A 296 26.95 11.99 34.64
C ILE A 296 25.67 12.15 35.48
N VAL A 297 24.87 13.16 35.15
CA VAL A 297 23.53 13.38 35.69
C VAL A 297 22.59 13.44 34.51
N ASP A 298 21.60 12.56 34.50
CA ASP A 298 20.60 12.49 33.45
C ASP A 298 19.21 12.37 34.09
N THR A 299 18.40 13.39 33.86
CA THR A 299 17.04 13.54 34.37
C THR A 299 15.99 13.50 33.27
N VAL A 300 16.38 13.21 32.02
CA VAL A 300 15.48 13.16 30.87
C VAL A 300 15.00 11.72 30.66
N PRO A 301 13.71 11.43 30.85
CA PRO A 301 13.20 10.09 30.58
C PRO A 301 13.20 9.76 29.08
N PRO A 302 13.30 8.47 28.72
CA PRO A 302 13.17 8.03 27.33
C PRO A 302 11.82 8.40 26.72
N ALA A 303 11.75 8.42 25.39
CA ALA A 303 10.49 8.58 24.68
C ALA A 303 9.48 7.47 25.02
N GLN A 304 8.18 7.77 24.91
CA GLN A 304 7.11 6.78 25.09
C GLN A 304 7.18 5.71 23.97
N PRO A 305 7.21 4.41 24.31
CA PRO A 305 7.16 3.34 23.30
C PRO A 305 5.90 3.42 22.43
N THR A 306 6.01 3.32 21.11
CA THR A 306 4.85 3.35 20.18
C THR A 306 4.58 1.99 19.55
N ASP A 307 3.42 1.87 18.88
CA ASP A 307 2.98 0.65 18.18
C ASP A 307 2.94 -0.59 19.06
N PHE A 308 2.67 -0.40 20.35
CA PHE A 308 2.55 -1.49 21.31
C PHE A 308 1.33 -2.34 20.96
N ALA A 309 1.59 -3.59 20.61
CA ALA A 309 0.59 -4.54 20.13
C ALA A 309 0.83 -5.93 20.71
N SER A 310 -0.14 -6.82 20.52
CA SER A 310 -0.03 -8.22 20.91
C SER A 310 -0.62 -9.15 19.86
N SER A 311 -0.06 -10.35 19.80
CA SER A 311 -0.42 -11.44 18.87
C SER A 311 -0.25 -12.80 19.57
N ILE A 312 -0.72 -13.89 18.97
CA ILE A 312 -0.50 -15.24 19.51
C ILE A 312 0.90 -15.73 19.15
N ALA A 313 1.58 -16.33 20.13
CA ALA A 313 2.76 -17.17 19.88
C ALA A 313 2.68 -18.44 20.73
N GLY A 314 2.44 -19.58 20.07
CA GLY A 314 2.34 -20.88 20.76
C GLY A 314 1.21 -20.90 21.78
N LYS A 315 1.56 -21.06 23.07
CA LYS A 315 0.61 -21.04 24.20
C LYS A 315 0.46 -19.66 24.85
N GLY A 316 1.20 -18.66 24.38
CA GLY A 316 1.30 -17.33 24.99
C GLY A 316 0.84 -16.17 24.11
N LEU A 317 0.95 -14.97 24.67
CA LEU A 317 0.77 -13.70 23.95
C LEU A 317 2.14 -13.07 23.67
N ARG A 318 2.48 -12.94 22.39
CA ARG A 318 3.66 -12.18 21.95
C ARG A 318 3.30 -10.70 21.87
N LEU A 319 3.99 -9.92 22.67
CA LEU A 319 3.96 -8.46 22.73
C LEU A 319 5.06 -7.91 21.84
N THR A 320 4.74 -6.88 21.06
CA THR A 320 5.67 -6.25 20.12
C THR A 320 5.50 -4.75 20.12
N TRP A 321 6.58 -4.02 19.88
CA TRP A 321 6.58 -2.55 19.77
C TRP A 321 7.70 -2.07 18.85
N THR A 322 7.68 -0.77 18.54
CA THR A 322 8.76 -0.12 17.78
C THR A 322 9.98 0.09 18.69
N MET A 323 11.15 -0.36 18.24
CA MET A 323 12.41 -0.19 18.97
C MET A 323 12.79 1.30 19.03
N LEU A 324 13.15 1.77 20.22
CA LEU A 324 13.65 3.12 20.47
C LEU A 324 15.16 3.12 20.26
N ASN A 325 15.65 4.06 19.46
CA ASN A 325 17.07 4.23 19.15
C ASN A 325 17.60 5.46 19.88
N GLU A 326 17.75 5.36 21.20
CA GLU A 326 18.34 6.39 22.05
C GLU A 326 19.71 5.90 22.59
N PRO A 327 20.78 6.73 22.59
CA PRO A 327 22.14 6.28 22.94
C PRO A 327 22.30 5.72 24.35
N ASP A 328 21.46 6.20 25.27
CA ASP A 328 21.44 5.91 26.71
C ASP A 328 20.32 4.92 27.08
N MET A 329 19.61 4.35 26.11
CA MET A 329 18.59 3.35 26.33
C MET A 329 19.18 2.07 26.93
N LYS A 330 18.52 1.53 27.97
CA LYS A 330 18.96 0.32 28.67
C LYS A 330 18.07 -0.89 28.35
N ASP A 331 16.79 -0.83 28.72
CA ASP A 331 15.83 -1.92 28.58
C ASP A 331 14.37 -1.43 28.61
N TYR A 332 13.45 -2.32 28.24
CA TYR A 332 12.01 -2.12 28.38
C TYR A 332 11.48 -2.87 29.59
N ILE A 333 10.57 -2.23 30.33
CA ILE A 333 9.82 -2.82 31.43
C ILE A 333 8.41 -3.14 30.96
N ILE A 334 8.00 -4.39 31.14
CA ILE A 334 6.66 -4.86 30.83
C ILE A 334 5.96 -5.13 32.15
N GLN A 335 4.76 -4.58 32.31
CA GLN A 335 3.89 -4.83 33.46
C GLN A 335 2.59 -5.47 33.01
N LYS A 336 2.00 -6.29 33.86
CA LYS A 336 0.76 -7.03 33.61
C LYS A 336 -0.24 -6.78 34.75
N ALA A 337 -1.49 -6.61 34.39
CA ALA A 337 -2.63 -6.61 35.31
C ALA A 337 -3.77 -7.45 34.71
N THR A 338 -4.67 -7.93 35.56
CA THR A 338 -5.89 -8.64 35.16
C THR A 338 -7.10 -8.05 35.88
N ILE A 339 -8.31 -8.44 35.51
CA ILE A 339 -9.51 -8.01 36.25
C ILE A 339 -9.45 -8.51 37.71
N ALA A 340 -8.92 -9.71 37.94
CA ALA A 340 -8.78 -10.27 39.28
C ALA A 340 -7.63 -9.63 40.08
N GLN A 341 -6.60 -9.13 39.41
CA GLN A 341 -5.44 -8.46 39.99
C GLN A 341 -5.20 -7.12 39.26
N PRO A 342 -5.93 -6.05 39.64
CA PRO A 342 -5.93 -4.79 38.90
C PRO A 342 -4.66 -3.95 39.09
N GLU A 343 -3.82 -4.29 40.07
CA GLU A 343 -2.51 -3.67 40.26
C GLU A 343 -1.51 -4.22 39.25
N TYR A 344 -0.79 -3.33 38.56
CA TYR A 344 0.22 -3.72 37.58
C TYR A 344 1.46 -4.29 38.27
N ALA A 345 1.67 -5.60 38.12
CA ALA A 345 2.88 -6.27 38.53
C ALA A 345 3.90 -6.26 37.39
N GLU A 346 5.19 -6.16 37.73
CA GLU A 346 6.26 -6.30 36.75
C GLU A 346 6.31 -7.74 36.21
N LEU A 347 6.23 -7.89 34.88
CA LEU A 347 6.23 -9.16 34.19
C LEU A 347 7.63 -9.53 33.71
N ALA A 348 8.33 -8.59 33.07
CA ALA A 348 9.64 -8.82 32.48
C ALA A 348 10.41 -7.53 32.17
N HIS A 349 11.73 -7.68 32.02
CA HIS A 349 12.63 -6.68 31.42
C HIS A 349 13.26 -7.28 30.17
N THR A 350 13.38 -6.50 29.10
CA THR A 350 14.02 -6.98 27.87
C THR A 350 14.66 -5.82 27.09
N PRO A 351 15.87 -5.99 26.54
CA PRO A 351 16.46 -5.02 25.62
C PRO A 351 15.91 -5.17 24.19
N LEU A 352 15.16 -6.25 23.92
CA LEU A 352 14.55 -6.51 22.62
C LEU A 352 13.23 -5.76 22.49
N ASN A 353 12.74 -5.58 21.26
CA ASN A 353 11.45 -4.95 20.98
C ASN A 353 10.27 -5.95 20.98
N GLU A 354 10.46 -7.09 21.64
CA GLU A 354 9.46 -8.15 21.76
C GLU A 354 9.58 -8.93 23.07
N TYR A 355 8.46 -9.52 23.47
CA TYR A 355 8.37 -10.42 24.62
C TYR A 355 7.17 -11.36 24.49
N THR A 356 7.30 -12.62 24.92
CA THR A 356 6.16 -13.56 24.93
C THR A 356 5.76 -13.88 26.35
N ASP A 357 4.52 -13.54 26.73
CA ASP A 357 3.92 -14.01 27.97
C ASP A 357 3.31 -15.40 27.77
N GLU A 358 4.00 -16.44 28.27
CA GLU A 358 3.54 -17.82 28.21
C GLU A 358 2.58 -18.21 29.34
N ASN A 359 2.49 -17.40 30.39
CA ASN A 359 1.71 -17.69 31.60
C ASN A 359 0.35 -16.98 31.55
N ILE A 360 -0.48 -17.40 30.58
CA ILE A 360 -1.80 -16.84 30.36
C ILE A 360 -2.90 -17.88 30.65
N GLU A 361 -3.96 -17.45 31.33
CA GLU A 361 -5.16 -18.27 31.50
C GLU A 361 -6.25 -17.79 30.54
N TYR A 362 -6.98 -18.73 29.94
CA TYR A 362 -8.06 -18.41 28.99
C TYR A 362 -9.31 -17.92 29.73
N GLY A 363 -10.08 -17.05 29.06
CA GLY A 363 -11.34 -16.52 29.56
C GLY A 363 -11.22 -15.25 30.41
N GLN A 364 -10.01 -14.71 30.61
CA GLN A 364 -9.79 -13.45 31.33
C GLN A 364 -9.29 -12.34 30.42
N LYS A 365 -9.61 -11.10 30.80
CA LYS A 365 -9.04 -9.89 30.19
C LYS A 365 -7.75 -9.52 30.91
N VAL A 366 -6.69 -9.33 30.13
CA VAL A 366 -5.35 -8.97 30.59
C VAL A 366 -5.00 -7.59 30.04
N PHE A 367 -4.28 -6.80 30.84
CA PHE A 367 -3.77 -5.49 30.51
C PHE A 367 -2.24 -5.52 30.59
N TYR A 368 -1.58 -4.94 29.60
CA TYR A 368 -0.12 -4.80 29.60
C TYR A 368 0.24 -3.32 29.54
N ARG A 369 1.28 -2.95 30.29
CA ARG A 369 1.98 -1.67 30.15
C ARG A 369 3.40 -1.90 29.72
N LEU A 370 3.89 -1.03 28.84
CA LEU A 370 5.26 -1.03 28.35
C LEU A 370 5.89 0.32 28.65
N LEU A 371 7.03 0.31 29.34
CA LEU A 371 7.86 1.48 29.64
C LEU A 371 9.26 1.27 29.06
N ALA A 372 9.91 2.34 28.64
CA ALA A 372 11.33 2.36 28.33
C ALA A 372 12.12 2.89 29.53
N LYS A 373 13.32 2.37 29.73
CA LYS A 373 14.24 2.75 30.80
C LYS A 373 15.63 3.00 30.25
N ASP A 374 16.22 4.13 30.65
CA ASP A 374 17.60 4.48 30.31
C ASP A 374 18.62 3.91 31.31
N THR A 375 19.89 4.21 31.06
CA THR A 375 21.02 3.85 31.93
C THR A 375 20.99 4.53 33.30
N ALA A 376 20.40 5.73 33.44
CA ALA A 376 20.19 6.44 34.71
C ALA A 376 19.01 5.91 35.52
N GLY A 377 18.18 5.07 34.91
CA GLY A 377 16.96 4.52 35.46
C GLY A 377 15.77 5.48 35.47
N ASN A 378 15.72 6.49 34.59
CA ASN A 378 14.47 7.22 34.32
C ASN A 378 13.52 6.31 33.53
N LEU A 379 12.21 6.50 33.72
CA LEU A 379 11.17 5.71 33.07
C LEU A 379 10.34 6.61 32.16
N SER A 380 10.11 6.14 30.93
CA SER A 380 9.22 6.80 29.99
C SER A 380 7.77 6.84 30.50
N ARG A 381 6.91 7.57 29.79
CA ARG A 381 5.46 7.30 29.88
C ARG A 381 5.18 5.88 29.39
N TYR A 382 4.18 5.22 29.98
CA TYR A 382 3.78 3.89 29.57
C TYR A 382 2.88 3.91 28.34
N SER A 383 2.97 2.87 27.53
CA SER A 383 1.95 2.51 26.54
C SER A 383 1.16 1.31 27.03
N GLU A 384 -0.16 1.33 26.86
CA GLU A 384 -1.06 0.32 27.44
C GLU A 384 -1.90 -0.35 26.36
N ILE A 385 -2.03 -1.68 26.43
CA ILE A 385 -2.99 -2.47 25.65
C ILE A 385 -3.78 -3.39 26.55
N SER A 386 -4.99 -3.75 26.14
CA SER A 386 -5.76 -4.82 26.77
C SER A 386 -6.21 -5.86 25.76
N ARG A 387 -6.32 -7.12 26.20
CA ARG A 387 -6.74 -8.26 25.38
C ARG A 387 -7.60 -9.23 26.17
N MET A 388 -8.64 -9.76 25.53
CA MET A 388 -9.31 -10.95 26.03
C MET A 388 -8.47 -12.17 25.66
N VAL A 389 -8.03 -12.92 26.65
CA VAL A 389 -7.26 -14.14 26.40
C VAL A 389 -8.23 -15.25 26.04
N VAL A 390 -8.19 -15.67 24.79
CA VAL A 390 -9.02 -16.77 24.27
C VAL A 390 -8.13 -17.90 23.78
N LYS A 391 -8.71 -19.11 23.71
CA LYS A 391 -8.01 -20.24 23.12
C LYS A 391 -7.71 -19.92 21.64
N PRO A 392 -6.46 -20.09 21.16
CA PRO A 392 -6.12 -19.90 19.76
C PRO A 392 -7.00 -20.77 18.86
N GLY A 393 -7.42 -20.20 17.73
CA GLY A 393 -8.22 -20.90 16.73
C GLY A 393 -7.47 -22.06 16.05
N PRO A 394 -8.15 -22.85 15.22
CA PRO A 394 -9.53 -22.65 14.77
C PRO A 394 -10.57 -22.92 15.86
N THR A 395 -11.65 -22.14 15.85
CA THR A 395 -12.78 -22.29 16.78
C THR A 395 -14.01 -22.78 16.02
N GLU A 396 -14.49 -23.98 16.34
CA GLU A 396 -15.72 -24.50 15.72
C GLU A 396 -16.95 -23.88 16.38
N VAL A 397 -17.91 -23.42 15.57
CA VAL A 397 -19.17 -22.83 16.03
C VAL A 397 -20.34 -23.37 15.21
N SER A 398 -21.42 -23.74 15.90
CA SER A 398 -22.64 -24.27 15.29
C SER A 398 -23.83 -24.12 16.24
N GLY A 399 -25.04 -24.24 15.72
CA GLY A 399 -26.26 -24.22 16.54
C GLY A 399 -26.67 -22.80 16.87
N GLU A 400 -27.02 -22.53 18.12
CA GLU A 400 -27.58 -21.26 18.56
C GLU A 400 -26.71 -20.60 19.62
N LEU A 401 -26.43 -19.31 19.48
CA LEU A 401 -25.80 -18.52 20.53
C LEU A 401 -26.77 -18.37 21.70
N LYS A 402 -26.29 -18.70 22.90
CA LYS A 402 -27.10 -18.62 24.14
C LYS A 402 -27.04 -17.26 24.82
N GLU A 403 -26.01 -16.48 24.52
CA GLU A 403 -25.78 -15.15 25.07
C GLU A 403 -24.98 -14.30 24.07
N SER A 404 -24.96 -12.99 24.29
CA SER A 404 -24.17 -12.08 23.46
C SER A 404 -22.69 -12.46 23.51
N THR A 405 -22.11 -12.65 22.33
CA THR A 405 -20.80 -13.29 22.16
C THR A 405 -19.90 -12.40 21.31
N THR A 406 -18.61 -12.34 21.64
CA THR A 406 -17.60 -11.70 20.80
C THR A 406 -16.74 -12.76 20.12
N PHE A 407 -16.61 -12.66 18.80
CA PHE A 407 -15.63 -13.39 18.03
C PHE A 407 -14.33 -12.59 18.00
N TYR A 408 -13.32 -13.10 18.69
CA TYR A 408 -12.01 -12.49 18.85
C TYR A 408 -11.06 -12.95 17.75
N ALA A 409 -10.23 -12.04 17.26
CA ALA A 409 -9.27 -12.32 16.18
C ALA A 409 -8.30 -13.46 16.56
N LEU A 410 -7.94 -13.57 17.84
CA LEU A 410 -7.05 -14.60 18.37
C LEU A 410 -7.67 -16.02 18.28
N ALA A 411 -9.00 -16.13 18.33
CA ALA A 411 -9.71 -17.40 18.19
C ALA A 411 -10.07 -17.74 16.73
N SER A 412 -9.61 -16.92 15.78
CA SER A 412 -9.81 -17.10 14.34
C SER A 412 -8.93 -18.24 13.77
N PRO A 413 -9.37 -18.95 12.71
CA PRO A 413 -10.66 -18.83 12.05
C PRO A 413 -11.80 -19.48 12.85
N TYR A 414 -12.97 -18.82 12.83
CA TYR A 414 -14.21 -19.41 13.32
C TYR A 414 -14.80 -20.30 12.21
N ILE A 415 -14.83 -21.61 12.45
CA ILE A 415 -15.36 -22.60 11.50
C ILE A 415 -16.86 -22.77 11.77
N ILE A 416 -17.69 -22.24 10.88
CA ILE A 416 -19.16 -22.31 11.00
C ILE A 416 -19.65 -23.61 10.38
N LYS A 417 -20.18 -24.51 11.21
CA LYS A 417 -20.76 -25.79 10.80
C LYS A 417 -22.28 -25.74 10.81
N GLY A 418 -22.91 -26.12 9.70
CA GLY A 418 -24.37 -26.07 9.56
C GLY A 418 -24.93 -24.65 9.73
N ALA A 419 -26.02 -24.52 10.49
CA ALA A 419 -26.60 -23.22 10.81
C ALA A 419 -26.08 -22.69 12.15
N LEU A 420 -25.51 -21.48 12.14
CA LEU A 420 -25.26 -20.68 13.33
C LEU A 420 -26.36 -19.61 13.45
N LYS A 421 -27.13 -19.65 14.53
CA LYS A 421 -28.21 -18.72 14.82
C LYS A 421 -27.79 -17.71 15.90
N VAL A 422 -28.09 -16.44 15.67
CA VAL A 422 -28.04 -15.33 16.63
C VAL A 422 -29.48 -14.94 16.98
N PRO A 423 -30.04 -15.43 18.10
CA PRO A 423 -31.44 -15.22 18.45
C PRO A 423 -31.80 -13.77 18.76
N LYS A 424 -33.10 -13.48 18.78
CA LYS A 424 -33.63 -12.18 19.21
C LYS A 424 -33.13 -11.83 20.62
N GLY A 425 -32.65 -10.60 20.79
CA GLY A 425 -32.09 -10.09 22.05
C GLY A 425 -30.61 -10.42 22.28
N ILE A 426 -29.99 -11.24 21.41
CA ILE A 426 -28.57 -11.59 21.46
C ILE A 426 -27.80 -10.80 20.40
N ARG A 427 -26.56 -10.40 20.74
CA ARG A 427 -25.64 -9.70 19.84
C ARG A 427 -24.39 -10.53 19.55
N LEU A 428 -23.99 -10.59 18.29
CA LEU A 428 -22.68 -11.09 17.87
C LEU A 428 -21.76 -9.91 17.51
N ASP A 429 -20.72 -9.68 18.30
CA ASP A 429 -19.65 -8.74 17.97
C ASP A 429 -18.47 -9.49 17.33
N ILE A 430 -17.89 -8.95 16.26
CA ILE A 430 -16.76 -9.55 15.54
C ILE A 430 -15.61 -8.55 15.53
N GLU A 431 -14.49 -8.93 16.15
CA GLU A 431 -13.27 -8.12 16.25
C GLU A 431 -12.58 -8.00 14.88
N GLU A 432 -11.90 -6.89 14.63
CA GLU A 432 -11.11 -6.67 13.42
C GLU A 432 -10.09 -7.78 13.17
N GLY A 433 -9.82 -8.10 11.89
CA GLY A 433 -8.92 -9.20 11.52
C GLY A 433 -9.50 -10.61 11.71
N THR A 434 -10.72 -10.76 12.24
CA THR A 434 -11.35 -12.08 12.40
C THR A 434 -11.77 -12.67 11.06
N VAL A 435 -11.41 -13.93 10.83
CA VAL A 435 -11.89 -14.77 9.72
C VAL A 435 -13.01 -15.71 10.18
N LEU A 436 -14.16 -15.65 9.52
CA LEU A 436 -15.25 -16.61 9.59
C LEU A 436 -15.19 -17.51 8.36
N LYS A 437 -14.93 -18.80 8.57
CA LYS A 437 -14.86 -19.83 7.54
C LYS A 437 -16.11 -20.72 7.60
N PHE A 438 -16.96 -20.63 6.61
CA PHE A 438 -18.17 -21.45 6.48
C PHE A 438 -17.84 -22.77 5.79
N GLU A 439 -18.36 -23.88 6.31
CA GLU A 439 -18.44 -25.15 5.55
C GLU A 439 -19.40 -25.01 4.37
N ASP A 440 -19.33 -25.94 3.40
CA ASP A 440 -20.16 -25.88 2.18
C ASP A 440 -21.65 -25.85 2.56
N GLY A 441 -22.33 -24.76 2.19
CA GLY A 441 -23.76 -24.55 2.48
C GLY A 441 -24.09 -24.13 3.92
N ALA A 442 -23.09 -23.85 4.78
CA ALA A 442 -23.33 -23.34 6.13
C ALA A 442 -23.96 -21.93 6.11
N SER A 443 -24.66 -21.57 7.20
CA SER A 443 -25.43 -20.32 7.25
C SER A 443 -25.26 -19.58 8.58
N LEU A 444 -25.17 -18.25 8.53
CA LEU A 444 -25.35 -17.37 9.68
C LEU A 444 -26.76 -16.76 9.63
N LEU A 445 -27.60 -17.09 10.60
CA LEU A 445 -28.98 -16.64 10.74
C LEU A 445 -29.10 -15.65 11.91
N VAL A 446 -29.42 -14.39 11.64
CA VAL A 446 -29.48 -13.32 12.64
C VAL A 446 -30.91 -12.83 12.81
N GLU A 447 -31.50 -13.12 13.97
CA GLU A 447 -32.77 -12.56 14.47
C GLU A 447 -32.52 -11.50 15.56
N GLY A 448 -31.34 -11.51 16.17
CA GLY A 448 -30.84 -10.49 17.09
C GLY A 448 -30.10 -9.38 16.37
N SER A 449 -28.81 -9.19 16.69
CA SER A 449 -27.97 -8.20 16.01
C SER A 449 -26.54 -8.70 15.78
N VAL A 450 -25.88 -8.18 14.74
CA VAL A 450 -24.47 -8.44 14.43
C VAL A 450 -23.71 -7.13 14.21
N LYS A 451 -22.52 -7.01 14.82
CA LYS A 451 -21.61 -5.88 14.63
C LYS A 451 -20.23 -6.38 14.25
N ALA A 452 -19.82 -6.11 13.02
CA ALA A 452 -18.50 -6.46 12.50
C ALA A 452 -17.82 -5.17 12.03
N ILE A 453 -16.86 -4.68 12.80
CA ILE A 453 -16.10 -3.45 12.49
C ILE A 453 -14.63 -3.82 12.38
N GLY A 454 -14.14 -3.93 11.15
CA GLY A 454 -12.73 -4.07 10.82
C GLY A 454 -12.03 -2.73 10.61
N SER A 455 -10.79 -2.79 10.15
CA SER A 455 -10.01 -1.63 9.69
C SER A 455 -9.38 -1.88 8.32
N GLU A 456 -8.86 -0.83 7.69
CA GLU A 456 -8.14 -0.95 6.41
C GLU A 456 -6.96 -1.94 6.48
N LYS A 457 -6.30 -2.03 7.64
CA LYS A 457 -5.18 -2.95 7.88
C LYS A 457 -5.65 -4.36 8.22
N GLN A 458 -6.78 -4.49 8.93
CA GLN A 458 -7.29 -5.76 9.44
C GLN A 458 -8.79 -5.91 9.12
N ASN A 459 -9.10 -6.27 7.88
CA ASN A 459 -10.47 -6.57 7.47
C ASN A 459 -11.01 -7.80 8.20
N ILE A 460 -12.31 -7.81 8.46
CA ILE A 460 -13.03 -9.04 8.86
C ILE A 460 -13.36 -9.81 7.59
N VAL A 461 -13.14 -11.13 7.57
CA VAL A 461 -13.29 -11.93 6.35
C VAL A 461 -14.36 -13.01 6.54
N PHE A 462 -15.39 -13.00 5.71
CA PHE A 462 -16.38 -14.05 5.56
C PHE A 462 -16.06 -14.84 4.30
N ARG A 463 -15.80 -16.13 4.43
CA ARG A 463 -15.45 -17.01 3.30
C ARG A 463 -15.98 -18.42 3.47
N GLY A 464 -16.23 -19.11 2.37
CA GLY A 464 -16.68 -20.49 2.34
C GLY A 464 -17.43 -20.74 1.04
N LYS A 465 -17.78 -21.98 0.75
CA LYS A 465 -18.53 -22.31 -0.47
C LYS A 465 -20.02 -22.30 -0.19
N ASN A 466 -20.82 -21.69 -1.07
CA ASN A 466 -22.29 -21.67 -0.99
C ASN A 466 -22.88 -21.16 0.34
N TYR A 467 -22.11 -20.43 1.15
CA TYR A 467 -22.60 -19.99 2.46
C TYR A 467 -23.61 -18.86 2.33
N THR A 468 -24.45 -18.71 3.36
CA THR A 468 -25.45 -17.64 3.43
C THR A 468 -25.33 -16.85 4.73
N VAL A 469 -25.63 -15.55 4.65
CA VAL A 469 -25.83 -14.69 5.82
C VAL A 469 -27.23 -14.08 5.70
N SER A 470 -28.11 -14.35 6.65
CA SER A 470 -29.48 -13.86 6.65
C SER A 470 -29.75 -13.06 7.92
N LEU A 471 -30.23 -11.83 7.75
CA LEU A 471 -30.73 -10.99 8.83
C LEU A 471 -32.24 -10.84 8.64
N ALA A 472 -33.02 -11.40 9.55
CA ALA A 472 -34.48 -11.47 9.44
C ALA A 472 -35.15 -11.02 10.74
N ASP A 473 -36.09 -10.07 10.62
CA ASP A 473 -36.91 -9.56 11.73
C ASP A 473 -36.10 -9.00 12.92
N THR A 474 -34.91 -8.45 12.65
CA THR A 474 -34.02 -7.87 13.67
C THR A 474 -34.50 -6.52 14.18
N GLY A 475 -35.37 -5.83 13.42
CA GLY A 475 -35.73 -4.44 13.66
C GLY A 475 -34.60 -3.46 13.37
N ASP A 476 -34.54 -2.39 14.15
CA ASP A 476 -33.52 -1.34 14.04
C ASP A 476 -32.16 -1.83 14.58
N ASN A 477 -31.08 -1.57 13.83
CA ASN A 477 -29.71 -2.01 14.14
C ASN A 477 -29.46 -3.52 14.05
N GLY A 478 -30.05 -4.19 13.06
CA GLY A 478 -29.83 -5.61 12.80
C GLY A 478 -28.39 -5.97 12.45
N GLY A 479 -27.76 -5.17 11.59
CA GLY A 479 -26.40 -5.43 11.14
C GLY A 479 -25.58 -4.18 10.88
N ILE A 480 -24.37 -4.13 11.43
CA ILE A 480 -23.37 -3.10 11.13
C ILE A 480 -22.12 -3.82 10.61
N PHE A 481 -21.76 -3.55 9.36
CA PHE A 481 -20.58 -4.09 8.70
C PHE A 481 -19.69 -2.95 8.21
N GLU A 482 -18.50 -2.83 8.79
CA GLU A 482 -17.45 -1.88 8.42
C GLU A 482 -16.15 -2.62 8.09
N HIS A 483 -15.52 -2.33 6.95
CA HIS A 483 -14.26 -2.99 6.53
C HIS A 483 -14.36 -4.53 6.55
N VAL A 484 -15.47 -5.05 6.00
CA VAL A 484 -15.74 -6.49 5.91
C VAL A 484 -15.59 -6.96 4.47
N PHE A 485 -14.91 -8.09 4.30
CA PHE A 485 -14.73 -8.77 3.02
C PHE A 485 -15.56 -10.05 2.98
N PHE A 486 -16.57 -10.08 2.12
CA PHE A 486 -17.39 -11.25 1.81
C PHE A 486 -16.92 -11.85 0.48
N HIS A 487 -16.56 -13.14 0.48
CA HIS A 487 -15.94 -13.82 -0.67
C HIS A 487 -16.44 -15.25 -0.86
N GLU A 488 -16.76 -15.64 -2.10
CA GLU A 488 -17.13 -17.02 -2.53
C GLU A 488 -18.46 -17.61 -2.00
N GLY A 489 -19.40 -16.78 -1.53
CA GLY A 489 -20.68 -17.22 -0.96
C GLY A 489 -21.88 -17.23 -1.91
N THR A 490 -23.03 -17.70 -1.41
CA THR A 490 -24.32 -17.54 -2.10
C THR A 490 -24.80 -16.11 -2.01
N GLY A 491 -24.85 -15.53 -0.79
CA GLY A 491 -25.28 -14.15 -0.63
C GLY A 491 -25.63 -13.72 0.79
N LEU A 492 -25.81 -12.40 0.92
CA LEU A 492 -26.34 -11.76 2.12
C LEU A 492 -27.79 -11.35 1.89
N THR A 493 -28.68 -11.65 2.82
CA THR A 493 -30.09 -11.29 2.74
C THR A 493 -30.53 -10.49 3.96
N ALA A 494 -31.22 -9.38 3.76
CA ALA A 494 -31.89 -8.61 4.79
C ALA A 494 -33.41 -8.64 4.56
N ALA A 495 -34.17 -9.03 5.57
CA ALA A 495 -35.64 -9.06 5.56
C ALA A 495 -36.17 -8.39 6.84
N ASN A 496 -37.05 -7.38 6.72
CA ASN A 496 -37.60 -6.63 7.88
C ASN A 496 -36.52 -6.18 8.90
N SER A 497 -35.35 -5.80 8.39
CA SER A 497 -34.14 -5.55 9.17
C SER A 497 -33.44 -4.29 8.67
N SER A 498 -32.83 -3.54 9.58
CA SER A 498 -31.99 -2.38 9.25
C SER A 498 -30.51 -2.77 9.25
N VAL A 499 -29.84 -2.67 8.10
CA VAL A 499 -28.45 -3.14 7.90
C VAL A 499 -27.59 -2.08 7.21
N SER A 500 -26.35 -1.91 7.65
CA SER A 500 -25.39 -0.97 7.07
C SER A 500 -24.09 -1.65 6.64
N PHE A 501 -23.58 -1.23 5.48
CA PHE A 501 -22.32 -1.66 4.90
C PHE A 501 -21.48 -0.43 4.54
N THR A 502 -20.34 -0.28 5.20
CA THR A 502 -19.41 0.84 4.97
C THR A 502 -18.02 0.28 4.68
N ASN A 503 -17.36 0.76 3.62
CA ASN A 503 -16.03 0.28 3.22
C ASN A 503 -15.94 -1.25 3.05
N CYS A 504 -17.02 -1.90 2.64
CA CYS A 504 -17.08 -3.35 2.50
C CYS A 504 -16.69 -3.80 1.09
N ARG A 505 -16.18 -5.03 1.00
CA ARG A 505 -15.91 -5.73 -0.27
C ARG A 505 -16.83 -6.95 -0.38
N ILE A 506 -17.55 -7.05 -1.49
CA ILE A 506 -18.50 -8.14 -1.78
C ILE A 506 -18.08 -8.75 -3.12
N GLU A 507 -17.49 -9.93 -3.10
CA GLU A 507 -16.78 -10.50 -4.24
C GLU A 507 -17.15 -11.96 -4.54
N GLY A 508 -17.49 -12.23 -5.80
CA GLY A 508 -17.70 -13.61 -6.28
C GLY A 508 -18.94 -14.31 -5.71
N LEU A 509 -19.99 -13.56 -5.33
CA LEU A 509 -21.24 -14.14 -4.82
C LEU A 509 -22.31 -14.31 -5.92
N GLU A 510 -23.21 -15.27 -5.74
CA GLU A 510 -24.40 -15.39 -6.61
C GLU A 510 -25.29 -14.16 -6.50
N LYS A 511 -25.54 -13.70 -5.27
CA LYS A 511 -26.21 -12.45 -4.95
C LYS A 511 -25.45 -11.75 -3.84
N GLY A 512 -24.75 -10.67 -4.12
CA GLY A 512 -23.98 -9.92 -3.12
C GLY A 512 -24.84 -9.53 -1.91
N ILE A 513 -25.79 -8.61 -2.10
CA ILE A 513 -26.76 -8.23 -1.07
C ILE A 513 -28.17 -8.27 -1.64
N SER A 514 -29.10 -8.89 -0.92
CA SER A 514 -30.52 -8.98 -1.24
C SER A 514 -31.38 -8.32 -0.17
N LEU A 515 -32.31 -7.46 -0.58
CA LEU A 515 -33.28 -6.80 0.31
C LEU A 515 -34.67 -7.33 0.03
N LEU A 516 -35.37 -7.76 1.08
CA LEU A 516 -36.72 -8.33 1.00
C LEU A 516 -37.65 -7.67 2.03
N HIS A 517 -38.95 -7.70 1.75
CA HIS A 517 -40.01 -7.19 2.63
C HIS A 517 -39.74 -5.74 3.08
N GLY A 518 -39.81 -5.42 4.39
CA GLY A 518 -39.56 -4.08 4.95
C GLY A 518 -38.10 -3.79 5.32
N ALA A 519 -37.13 -4.40 4.64
CA ALA A 519 -35.71 -4.18 4.94
C ALA A 519 -35.26 -2.74 4.63
N THR A 520 -34.35 -2.19 5.44
CA THR A 520 -33.66 -0.92 5.16
C THR A 520 -32.17 -1.19 5.07
N VAL A 521 -31.56 -1.01 3.90
CA VAL A 521 -30.12 -1.24 3.71
C VAL A 521 -29.41 0.04 3.26
N LYS A 522 -28.33 0.37 3.97
CA LYS A 522 -27.45 1.50 3.66
C LYS A 522 -26.09 0.98 3.22
N ILE A 523 -25.61 1.44 2.07
CA ILE A 523 -24.33 1.07 1.48
C ILE A 523 -23.54 2.35 1.20
N PHE A 524 -22.32 2.41 1.73
CA PHE A 524 -21.42 3.55 1.58
C PHE A 524 -20.00 3.08 1.28
N LYS A 525 -19.32 3.72 0.32
CA LYS A 525 -17.90 3.45 0.00
C LYS A 525 -17.54 1.98 -0.19
N SER A 526 -18.47 1.18 -0.69
CA SER A 526 -18.30 -0.27 -0.78
C SER A 526 -18.07 -0.71 -2.22
N ARG A 527 -17.47 -1.89 -2.40
CA ARG A 527 -17.15 -2.46 -3.71
C ARG A 527 -17.83 -3.82 -3.93
N PHE A 528 -18.52 -3.96 -5.05
CA PHE A 528 -19.15 -5.19 -5.52
C PHE A 528 -18.43 -5.68 -6.77
N THR A 529 -17.71 -6.80 -6.67
CA THR A 529 -16.86 -7.30 -7.78
C THR A 529 -17.22 -8.71 -8.18
N ALA A 530 -17.31 -8.99 -9.48
CA ALA A 530 -17.46 -10.35 -10.01
C ALA A 530 -18.64 -11.16 -9.43
N ASN A 531 -19.72 -10.47 -9.01
CA ASN A 531 -20.93 -11.13 -8.54
C ASN A 531 -21.86 -11.42 -9.72
N LYS A 532 -22.67 -12.47 -9.64
CA LYS A 532 -23.76 -12.66 -10.60
C LYS A 532 -24.81 -11.56 -10.46
N THR A 533 -25.22 -11.24 -9.23
CA THR A 533 -25.93 -9.98 -8.95
C THR A 533 -25.26 -9.26 -7.79
N GLY A 534 -24.77 -8.04 -7.99
CA GLY A 534 -24.13 -7.26 -6.91
C GLY A 534 -25.16 -6.89 -5.83
N LEU A 535 -26.23 -6.22 -6.23
CA LEU A 535 -27.30 -5.76 -5.35
C LEU A 535 -28.67 -6.11 -5.92
N ALA A 536 -29.45 -6.88 -5.17
CA ALA A 536 -30.81 -7.30 -5.51
C ALA A 536 -31.82 -6.67 -4.55
N ALA A 537 -32.31 -5.47 -4.88
CA ALA A 537 -33.30 -4.74 -4.10
C ALA A 537 -34.72 -5.19 -4.47
N GLY A 538 -35.16 -6.29 -3.86
CA GLY A 538 -36.48 -6.88 -4.08
C GLY A 538 -37.61 -6.01 -3.55
N ALA A 539 -37.53 -5.62 -2.27
CA ALA A 539 -38.45 -4.71 -1.59
C ALA A 539 -37.73 -3.97 -0.46
N GLY A 540 -38.40 -2.98 0.15
CA GLY A 540 -37.86 -2.19 1.26
C GLY A 540 -37.22 -0.88 0.79
N SER A 541 -36.29 -0.34 1.59
CA SER A 541 -35.58 0.90 1.30
C SER A 541 -34.09 0.64 1.10
N LEU A 542 -33.53 1.16 0.01
CA LEU A 542 -32.12 1.09 -0.32
C LEU A 542 -31.53 2.49 -0.40
N ALA A 543 -30.45 2.75 0.32
CA ALA A 543 -29.58 3.91 0.11
C ALA A 543 -28.18 3.43 -0.27
N CYS A 544 -27.71 3.75 -1.48
CA CYS A 544 -26.39 3.36 -1.97
C CYS A 544 -25.62 4.58 -2.47
N SER A 545 -24.42 4.81 -1.92
CA SER A 545 -23.61 5.97 -2.31
C SER A 545 -22.11 5.73 -2.30
N GLU A 546 -21.40 6.48 -3.16
CA GLU A 546 -19.94 6.45 -3.29
C GLU A 546 -19.37 5.03 -3.48
N SER A 547 -20.13 4.15 -4.15
CA SER A 547 -19.82 2.71 -4.22
C SER A 547 -19.52 2.27 -5.65
N GLU A 548 -18.70 1.23 -5.77
CA GLU A 548 -18.20 0.73 -7.05
C GLU A 548 -18.77 -0.67 -7.35
N PHE A 549 -19.24 -0.86 -8.57
CA PHE A 549 -19.71 -2.12 -9.10
C PHE A 549 -18.88 -2.48 -10.33
N SER A 550 -18.09 -3.55 -10.23
CA SER A 550 -17.14 -3.96 -11.26
C SER A 550 -17.29 -5.42 -11.68
N GLY A 551 -17.38 -5.71 -12.98
CA GLY A 551 -17.33 -7.09 -13.49
C GLY A 551 -18.50 -7.99 -13.07
N ASN A 552 -19.63 -7.42 -12.65
CA ASN A 552 -20.82 -8.18 -12.26
C ASN A 552 -21.67 -8.55 -13.49
N GLU A 553 -22.37 -9.69 -13.48
CA GLU A 553 -23.37 -9.96 -14.55
C GLU A 553 -24.52 -8.93 -14.48
N THR A 554 -25.01 -8.66 -13.27
CA THR A 554 -25.91 -7.53 -12.98
C THR A 554 -25.42 -6.77 -11.75
N ALA A 555 -25.02 -5.51 -11.90
CA ALA A 555 -24.54 -4.72 -10.77
C ALA A 555 -25.67 -4.40 -9.78
N ILE A 556 -26.76 -3.77 -10.25
CA ILE A 556 -27.91 -3.42 -9.41
C ILE A 556 -29.22 -3.83 -10.10
N SER A 557 -30.07 -4.55 -9.38
CA SER A 557 -31.44 -4.88 -9.78
C SER A 557 -32.42 -4.36 -8.73
N VAL A 558 -33.30 -3.44 -9.13
CA VAL A 558 -34.35 -2.86 -8.29
C VAL A 558 -35.71 -3.34 -8.78
N ALA A 559 -36.41 -4.12 -7.96
CA ALA A 559 -37.78 -4.56 -8.23
C ALA A 559 -38.78 -3.59 -7.61
N ASP A 560 -39.20 -3.83 -6.37
CA ASP A 560 -40.23 -3.05 -5.69
C ASP A 560 -39.71 -2.12 -4.59
N ALA A 561 -38.39 -2.11 -4.34
CA ALA A 561 -37.76 -1.29 -3.32
C ALA A 561 -37.72 0.21 -3.69
N ASP A 562 -37.83 1.06 -2.67
CA ASP A 562 -37.57 2.50 -2.77
C ASP A 562 -36.05 2.73 -2.68
N ALA A 563 -35.42 3.07 -3.82
CA ALA A 563 -33.97 3.17 -3.94
C ALA A 563 -33.50 4.62 -4.15
N ASP A 564 -32.59 5.08 -3.29
CA ASP A 564 -31.78 6.29 -3.46
C ASP A 564 -30.33 5.88 -3.80
N ILE A 565 -29.92 6.10 -5.05
CA ILE A 565 -28.60 5.71 -5.56
C ILE A 565 -27.89 6.96 -6.08
N LYS A 566 -26.69 7.24 -5.57
CA LYS A 566 -25.89 8.42 -5.93
C LYS A 566 -24.40 8.11 -6.01
N ASP A 567 -23.69 8.78 -6.91
CA ASP A 567 -22.22 8.74 -7.00
C ASP A 567 -21.65 7.32 -7.09
N VAL A 568 -22.34 6.46 -7.86
CA VAL A 568 -21.91 5.09 -8.11
C VAL A 568 -20.99 5.01 -9.32
N ILE A 569 -20.03 4.10 -9.24
CA ILE A 569 -19.08 3.81 -10.31
C ILE A 569 -19.41 2.45 -10.90
N PHE A 570 -19.61 2.39 -12.21
CA PHE A 570 -19.88 1.17 -12.95
C PHE A 570 -18.70 0.85 -13.88
N ARG A 571 -18.15 -0.37 -13.78
CA ARG A 571 -17.07 -0.86 -14.65
C ARG A 571 -17.36 -2.27 -15.12
N ASP A 572 -17.27 -2.51 -16.42
CA ASP A 572 -17.21 -3.86 -16.98
C ASP A 572 -18.34 -4.81 -16.55
N ASN A 573 -19.51 -4.28 -16.16
CA ASN A 573 -20.68 -5.09 -15.85
C ASN A 573 -21.48 -5.36 -17.13
N SER A 574 -22.05 -6.56 -17.25
CA SER A 574 -22.94 -6.90 -18.37
C SER A 574 -24.23 -6.06 -18.30
N MET A 575 -24.79 -5.92 -17.11
CA MET A 575 -25.92 -5.05 -16.80
C MET A 575 -25.56 -4.15 -15.63
N ASN A 576 -25.61 -2.83 -15.79
CA ASN A 576 -25.31 -1.91 -14.70
C ASN A 576 -26.52 -1.71 -13.80
N LEU A 577 -27.69 -1.48 -14.40
CA LEU A 577 -28.88 -1.30 -13.60
C LEU A 577 -30.14 -1.76 -14.34
N ALA A 578 -30.95 -2.55 -13.65
CA ALA A 578 -32.31 -2.90 -14.07
C ALA A 578 -33.32 -2.40 -13.02
N ALA A 579 -34.35 -1.67 -13.43
CA ALA A 579 -35.41 -1.18 -12.55
C ALA A 579 -36.80 -1.53 -13.08
N ARG A 580 -37.70 -2.04 -12.21
CA ARG A 580 -39.12 -2.27 -12.56
C ARG A 580 -40.02 -1.07 -12.27
N LYS A 581 -39.58 -0.17 -11.41
CA LYS A 581 -40.23 1.11 -11.09
C LYS A 581 -39.37 2.28 -11.58
N PRO A 582 -39.97 3.47 -11.78
CA PRO A 582 -39.21 4.67 -12.11
C PRO A 582 -38.10 4.93 -11.10
N LEU A 583 -36.87 5.05 -11.58
CA LEU A 583 -35.69 5.32 -10.76
C LEU A 583 -34.85 6.43 -11.40
N ASN A 584 -34.60 7.49 -10.64
CA ASN A 584 -33.72 8.59 -11.04
C ASN A 584 -32.39 8.53 -10.30
N ILE A 585 -31.29 8.60 -11.05
CA ILE A 585 -29.92 8.69 -10.55
C ILE A 585 -29.30 10.01 -11.01
N LYS A 586 -28.87 10.85 -10.07
CA LYS A 586 -28.28 12.16 -10.41
C LYS A 586 -27.03 12.04 -11.25
N SER A 587 -26.11 11.16 -10.86
CA SER A 587 -24.88 10.98 -11.61
C SER A 587 -24.29 9.59 -11.45
N VAL A 588 -23.68 9.10 -12.53
CA VAL A 588 -22.91 7.86 -12.56
C VAL A 588 -21.58 8.09 -13.26
N LEU A 589 -20.55 7.40 -12.78
CA LEU A 589 -19.25 7.32 -13.45
C LEU A 589 -19.11 5.96 -14.11
N MET A 590 -18.65 5.95 -15.37
CA MET A 590 -18.45 4.72 -16.13
C MET A 590 -17.07 4.72 -16.81
N ASN A 591 -16.59 3.53 -17.20
CA ASN A 591 -15.48 3.42 -18.13
C ASN A 591 -15.89 3.88 -19.54
N ASP A 592 -14.91 4.32 -20.32
CA ASP A 592 -15.12 4.74 -21.70
C ASP A 592 -15.49 3.53 -22.57
N ARG A 593 -16.63 3.60 -23.24
CA ARG A 593 -17.18 2.53 -24.08
C ARG A 593 -18.24 3.08 -25.05
N PRO A 594 -18.55 2.38 -26.16
CA PRO A 594 -19.53 2.85 -27.12
C PRO A 594 -20.90 3.14 -26.47
N SER A 595 -21.55 4.23 -26.90
CA SER A 595 -22.83 4.68 -26.30
C SER A 595 -23.93 3.62 -26.35
N PHE A 596 -23.97 2.79 -27.40
CA PHE A 596 -24.91 1.68 -27.49
C PHE A 596 -24.73 0.63 -26.39
N GLU A 597 -23.48 0.34 -26.00
CA GLU A 597 -23.21 -0.58 -24.88
C GLU A 597 -23.60 0.04 -23.54
N VAL A 598 -23.39 1.35 -23.39
CA VAL A 598 -23.88 2.09 -22.22
C VAL A 598 -25.40 1.97 -22.13
N ILE A 599 -26.12 2.25 -23.21
CA ILE A 599 -27.59 2.20 -23.25
C ILE A 599 -28.09 0.78 -22.94
N ARG A 600 -27.48 -0.24 -23.56
CA ARG A 600 -27.83 -1.66 -23.31
C ARG A 600 -27.67 -2.07 -21.85
N SER A 601 -26.74 -1.45 -21.14
CA SER A 601 -26.47 -1.78 -19.74
C SER A 601 -27.48 -1.18 -18.74
N PHE A 602 -28.52 -0.49 -19.22
CA PHE A 602 -29.62 0.04 -18.41
C PHE A 602 -30.98 -0.48 -18.90
N GLN A 603 -31.73 -1.13 -18.02
CA GLN A 603 -33.02 -1.74 -18.35
C GLN A 603 -34.17 -1.20 -17.49
N GLY A 604 -35.32 -0.99 -18.12
CA GLY A 604 -36.54 -0.51 -17.47
C GLY A 604 -36.62 1.02 -17.37
N ASP A 605 -37.43 1.52 -16.45
CA ASP A 605 -37.69 2.95 -16.29
C ASP A 605 -36.59 3.63 -15.44
N VAL A 606 -35.41 3.74 -16.06
CA VAL A 606 -34.22 4.33 -15.44
C VAL A 606 -33.94 5.67 -16.12
N THR A 607 -33.80 6.71 -15.31
CA THR A 607 -33.34 8.03 -15.71
C THR A 607 -32.01 8.34 -15.02
N ILE A 608 -31.10 8.97 -15.78
CA ILE A 608 -29.81 9.40 -15.24
C ILE A 608 -29.55 10.80 -15.75
N ASP A 609 -29.35 11.76 -14.85
CA ASP A 609 -29.18 13.18 -15.24
C ASP A 609 -27.82 13.41 -15.89
N ASN A 610 -26.77 12.73 -15.42
CA ASN A 610 -25.41 12.87 -15.95
C ASN A 610 -24.60 11.57 -15.92
N ILE A 611 -24.21 11.09 -17.11
CA ILE A 611 -23.31 9.95 -17.29
C ILE A 611 -21.91 10.48 -17.64
N ARG A 612 -20.92 10.24 -16.78
CA ARG A 612 -19.51 10.57 -17.05
C ARG A 612 -18.78 9.36 -17.65
N PRO A 613 -17.93 9.54 -18.70
CA PRO A 613 -17.39 10.81 -19.19
C PRO A 613 -18.25 11.56 -20.24
N PHE A 614 -19.40 11.04 -20.67
CA PHE A 614 -20.19 11.63 -21.77
C PHE A 614 -20.74 13.04 -21.48
N GLY A 615 -20.97 13.38 -20.21
CA GLY A 615 -21.54 14.67 -19.82
C GLY A 615 -23.00 14.86 -20.27
N LYS A 616 -23.74 13.76 -20.45
CA LYS A 616 -25.11 13.74 -20.98
C LYS A 616 -26.03 12.91 -20.09
N SER A 617 -27.32 13.22 -20.10
CA SER A 617 -28.33 12.36 -19.49
C SER A 617 -28.51 11.06 -20.30
N LEU A 618 -29.05 10.01 -19.67
CA LEU A 618 -29.33 8.76 -20.38
C LEU A 618 -30.30 8.98 -21.55
N THR A 619 -31.28 9.86 -21.39
CA THR A 619 -32.23 10.23 -22.45
C THR A 619 -31.54 10.94 -23.61
N ALA A 620 -30.66 11.91 -23.33
CA ALA A 620 -29.89 12.59 -24.37
C ALA A 620 -28.96 11.63 -25.11
N LEU A 621 -28.29 10.72 -24.39
CA LEU A 621 -27.42 9.71 -24.98
C LEU A 621 -28.20 8.72 -25.86
N LYS A 622 -29.40 8.29 -25.42
CA LYS A 622 -30.32 7.47 -26.21
C LYS A 622 -30.73 8.17 -27.50
N ASN A 623 -31.11 9.44 -27.43
CA ASN A 623 -31.51 10.22 -28.60
C ASN A 623 -30.37 10.39 -29.62
N ASP A 624 -29.17 10.74 -29.15
CA ASP A 624 -28.00 10.91 -30.02
C ASP A 624 -27.62 9.59 -30.69
N SER A 625 -27.60 8.50 -29.93
CA SER A 625 -27.28 7.16 -30.45
C SER A 625 -28.34 6.68 -31.44
N SER A 626 -29.61 6.98 -31.19
CA SER A 626 -30.71 6.68 -32.10
C SER A 626 -30.59 7.45 -33.43
N ASN A 627 -30.19 8.72 -33.36
CA ASN A 627 -29.95 9.56 -34.54
C ASN A 627 -28.74 9.08 -35.35
N ASP A 628 -27.64 8.75 -34.67
CA ASP A 628 -26.45 8.17 -35.32
C ASP A 628 -26.78 6.86 -36.04
N LEU A 629 -27.49 5.95 -35.37
CA LEU A 629 -27.93 4.69 -35.96
C LEU A 629 -28.84 4.91 -37.18
N SER A 630 -29.74 5.90 -37.12
CA SER A 630 -30.59 6.27 -38.26
C SER A 630 -29.78 6.78 -39.46
N SER A 631 -28.74 7.57 -39.20
CA SER A 631 -27.79 8.05 -40.20
C SER A 631 -27.02 6.89 -40.86
N GLN A 632 -26.55 5.92 -40.07
CA GLN A 632 -25.87 4.73 -40.59
C GLN A 632 -26.80 3.85 -41.45
N VAL A 633 -28.05 3.64 -41.02
CA VAL A 633 -29.08 2.96 -41.83
C VAL A 633 -29.29 3.68 -43.15
N ALA A 634 -29.42 5.01 -43.13
CA ALA A 634 -29.62 5.81 -44.33
C ALA A 634 -28.47 5.69 -45.32
N GLU A 635 -27.23 5.70 -44.82
CA GLU A 635 -26.02 5.57 -45.63
C GLU A 635 -25.89 4.20 -46.28
N THR A 636 -25.97 3.14 -45.47
CA THR A 636 -25.81 1.76 -45.95
C THR A 636 -26.89 1.38 -46.95
N LEU A 637 -28.13 1.79 -46.68
CA LEU A 637 -29.25 1.51 -47.57
C LEU A 637 -29.15 2.26 -48.89
N SER A 638 -28.79 3.55 -48.87
CA SER A 638 -28.62 4.35 -50.09
C SER A 638 -27.49 3.82 -50.97
N ALA A 639 -26.50 3.14 -50.38
CA ALA A 639 -25.41 2.47 -51.08
C ALA A 639 -25.75 1.04 -51.54
N GLY A 640 -26.95 0.52 -51.26
CA GLY A 640 -27.35 -0.85 -51.60
C GLY A 640 -26.75 -1.95 -50.70
N ARG A 641 -26.15 -1.59 -49.56
CA ARG A 641 -25.49 -2.53 -48.62
C ARG A 641 -26.49 -3.22 -47.69
N PHE A 642 -27.42 -3.99 -48.25
CA PHE A 642 -28.58 -4.54 -47.52
C PHE A 642 -28.23 -5.44 -46.32
N THR A 643 -27.19 -6.26 -46.39
CA THR A 643 -26.77 -7.12 -45.26
C THR A 643 -26.26 -6.31 -44.07
N GLU A 644 -25.62 -5.16 -44.31
CA GLU A 644 -25.18 -4.26 -43.24
C GLU A 644 -26.37 -3.51 -42.66
N THR A 645 -27.26 -3.01 -43.53
CA THR A 645 -28.50 -2.34 -43.12
C THR A 645 -29.40 -3.24 -42.26
N ASP A 646 -29.53 -4.52 -42.59
CA ASP A 646 -30.26 -5.54 -41.81
C ASP A 646 -29.76 -5.58 -40.35
N ARG A 647 -28.43 -5.64 -40.14
CA ARG A 647 -27.82 -5.64 -38.79
C ARG A 647 -28.07 -4.35 -38.01
N LEU A 648 -28.03 -3.21 -38.69
CA LEU A 648 -28.30 -1.91 -38.07
C LEU A 648 -29.79 -1.77 -37.68
N LEU A 649 -30.70 -2.28 -38.51
CA LEU A 649 -32.13 -2.30 -38.21
C LEU A 649 -32.47 -3.27 -37.07
N ASP A 650 -31.79 -4.41 -36.98
CA ASP A 650 -31.87 -5.30 -35.80
C ASP A 650 -31.39 -4.59 -34.52
N THR A 651 -30.29 -3.84 -34.59
CA THR A 651 -29.82 -3.02 -33.46
C THR A 651 -30.84 -1.94 -33.10
N MET A 652 -31.48 -1.31 -34.09
CA MET A 652 -32.52 -0.29 -33.86
C MET A 652 -33.76 -0.90 -33.22
N LYS A 653 -34.16 -2.09 -33.66
CA LYS A 653 -35.26 -2.86 -33.08
C LYS A 653 -35.04 -3.16 -31.61
N GLU A 654 -33.82 -3.52 -31.24
CA GLU A 654 -33.45 -3.86 -29.87
C GLU A 654 -33.41 -2.61 -28.98
N LEU A 655 -32.74 -1.54 -29.41
CA LEU A 655 -32.44 -0.38 -28.55
C LEU A 655 -33.49 0.72 -28.59
N PHE A 656 -34.19 0.84 -29.72
CA PHE A 656 -35.13 1.93 -30.00
C PHE A 656 -36.42 1.38 -30.63
N PRO A 657 -37.15 0.49 -29.93
CA PRO A 657 -38.29 -0.23 -30.50
C PRO A 657 -39.38 0.70 -31.05
N GLU A 658 -39.66 1.83 -30.37
CA GLU A 658 -40.63 2.81 -30.85
C GLU A 658 -40.23 3.41 -32.21
N ARG A 659 -38.95 3.74 -32.38
CA ARG A 659 -38.43 4.25 -33.66
C ARG A 659 -38.42 3.16 -34.73
N TYR A 660 -38.04 1.94 -34.35
CA TYR A 660 -38.02 0.80 -35.25
C TYR A 660 -39.39 0.47 -35.84
N GLU A 661 -40.48 0.59 -35.08
CA GLU A 661 -41.83 0.27 -35.58
C GLU A 661 -42.19 1.09 -36.84
N THR A 662 -41.68 2.31 -36.98
CA THR A 662 -41.88 3.14 -38.19
C THR A 662 -41.14 2.65 -39.43
N VAL A 663 -40.12 1.81 -39.28
CA VAL A 663 -39.26 1.26 -40.36
C VAL A 663 -39.35 -0.26 -40.50
N LYS A 664 -40.30 -0.89 -39.83
CA LYS A 664 -40.53 -2.34 -39.92
C LYS A 664 -40.81 -2.86 -41.35
N PRO A 665 -41.65 -2.21 -42.19
CA PRO A 665 -41.79 -2.64 -43.59
C PRO A 665 -40.50 -2.42 -44.41
N LEU A 666 -39.74 -1.37 -44.09
CA LEU A 666 -38.42 -1.16 -44.69
C LEU A 666 -37.49 -2.33 -44.36
N HIS A 667 -37.49 -2.79 -43.10
CA HIS A 667 -36.68 -3.92 -42.69
C HIS A 667 -37.04 -5.19 -43.46
N GLY A 668 -38.34 -5.48 -43.63
CA GLY A 668 -38.78 -6.61 -44.46
C GLY A 668 -38.30 -6.52 -45.92
N TYR A 669 -38.29 -5.31 -46.51
CA TYR A 669 -37.71 -5.09 -47.84
C TYR A 669 -36.20 -5.38 -47.86
N VAL A 670 -35.47 -4.85 -46.88
CA VAL A 670 -34.02 -5.06 -46.75
C VAL A 670 -33.68 -6.54 -46.58
N MET A 671 -34.46 -7.27 -45.77
CA MET A 671 -34.30 -8.71 -45.57
C MET A 671 -34.45 -9.50 -46.88
N ARG A 672 -35.46 -9.18 -47.71
CA ARG A 672 -35.60 -9.81 -49.04
C ARG A 672 -34.40 -9.53 -49.93
N LYS A 673 -33.93 -8.27 -49.98
CA LYS A 673 -32.73 -7.91 -50.74
C LYS A 673 -31.45 -8.55 -50.20
N ALA A 674 -31.39 -8.85 -48.90
CA ALA A 674 -30.33 -9.59 -48.25
C ALA A 674 -30.45 -11.12 -48.41
N GLY A 675 -31.47 -11.64 -49.10
CA GLY A 675 -31.67 -13.07 -49.38
C GLY A 675 -32.51 -13.83 -48.34
N LYS A 676 -33.15 -13.13 -47.39
CA LYS A 676 -34.08 -13.69 -46.39
C LYS A 676 -35.53 -13.53 -46.88
N ASP A 677 -35.86 -14.11 -48.03
CA ASP A 677 -37.09 -13.80 -48.76
C ASP A 677 -38.38 -14.11 -47.99
N GLN A 678 -38.45 -15.28 -47.34
CA GLN A 678 -39.65 -15.68 -46.58
C GLN A 678 -39.88 -14.79 -45.34
N GLU A 679 -38.82 -14.55 -44.55
CA GLU A 679 -38.89 -13.71 -43.35
C GLU A 679 -39.24 -12.26 -43.72
N GLY A 680 -38.60 -11.72 -44.77
CA GLY A 680 -38.85 -10.37 -45.23
C GLY A 680 -40.27 -10.18 -45.79
N ALA A 681 -40.80 -11.18 -46.52
CA ALA A 681 -42.17 -11.15 -47.01
C ALA A 681 -43.20 -11.16 -45.86
N ALA A 682 -43.00 -12.01 -44.85
CA ALA A 682 -43.86 -12.05 -43.67
C ALA A 682 -43.83 -10.72 -42.89
N MET A 683 -42.65 -10.11 -42.76
CA MET A 683 -42.49 -8.83 -42.05
C MET A 683 -43.17 -7.67 -42.78
N MET A 684 -43.11 -7.62 -44.11
CA MET A 684 -43.81 -6.59 -44.88
C MET A 684 -45.33 -6.74 -44.79
N ALA A 685 -45.86 -7.97 -44.91
CA ALA A 685 -47.30 -8.24 -44.82
C ALA A 685 -47.92 -7.86 -43.46
N ALA A 686 -47.13 -7.83 -42.40
CA ALA A 686 -47.58 -7.48 -41.06
C ALA A 686 -47.56 -5.96 -40.75
N ALA A 687 -46.98 -5.13 -41.63
CA ALA A 687 -46.63 -3.75 -41.30
C ALA A 687 -47.60 -2.70 -41.87
N LYS A 688 -48.14 -1.83 -41.00
CA LYS A 688 -49.10 -0.76 -41.35
C LYS A 688 -48.42 0.60 -41.60
N ALA A 689 -47.48 0.70 -42.54
CA ALA A 689 -46.89 1.99 -42.90
C ALA A 689 -47.48 2.55 -44.22
N PRO A 690 -47.55 3.89 -44.39
CA PRO A 690 -48.06 4.51 -45.62
C PRO A 690 -47.34 4.06 -46.90
N TYR A 691 -46.09 3.64 -46.77
CA TYR A 691 -45.23 3.24 -47.87
C TYR A 691 -45.13 1.71 -48.09
N SER A 692 -45.78 0.88 -47.25
CA SER A 692 -45.69 -0.59 -47.35
C SER A 692 -46.09 -1.10 -48.75
N LYS A 693 -47.18 -0.56 -49.31
CA LYS A 693 -47.67 -0.93 -50.65
C LYS A 693 -46.67 -0.66 -51.78
N VAL A 694 -45.84 0.36 -51.62
CA VAL A 694 -44.80 0.69 -52.61
C VAL A 694 -43.71 -0.37 -52.58
N LEU A 695 -43.29 -0.82 -51.40
CA LEU A 695 -42.28 -1.86 -51.23
C LEU A 695 -42.77 -3.26 -51.68
N GLU A 696 -44.07 -3.51 -51.59
CA GLU A 696 -44.70 -4.77 -52.01
C GLU A 696 -44.90 -4.88 -53.54
N SER A 697 -44.80 -3.77 -54.28
CA SER A 697 -45.03 -3.75 -55.72
C SER A 697 -44.10 -4.71 -56.47
N PRO A 698 -44.61 -5.52 -57.42
CA PRO A 698 -43.78 -6.37 -58.27
C PRO A 698 -42.79 -5.56 -59.12
N ASN A 699 -43.16 -4.33 -59.49
CA ASN A 699 -42.33 -3.44 -60.29
C ASN A 699 -41.49 -2.52 -59.39
N GLN A 700 -40.39 -3.05 -58.86
CA GLN A 700 -39.49 -2.31 -57.97
C GLN A 700 -38.48 -1.41 -58.71
N SER A 701 -38.49 -1.38 -60.05
CA SER A 701 -37.51 -0.62 -60.85
C SER A 701 -37.54 0.89 -60.56
N GLY A 702 -38.68 1.42 -60.12
CA GLY A 702 -38.87 2.82 -59.75
C GLY A 702 -38.68 3.15 -58.27
N ILE A 703 -38.18 2.24 -57.45
CA ILE A 703 -37.95 2.53 -56.01
C ILE A 703 -36.53 3.04 -55.81
N ARG A 704 -36.37 4.17 -55.11
CA ARG A 704 -35.07 4.72 -54.70
C ARG A 704 -35.07 5.10 -53.23
N PHE A 705 -33.96 4.83 -52.55
CA PHE A 705 -33.70 5.30 -51.19
C PHE A 705 -32.71 6.45 -51.25
N VAL A 706 -33.10 7.60 -50.69
CA VAL A 706 -32.30 8.82 -50.78
C VAL A 706 -32.07 9.38 -49.39
N ARG A 707 -30.79 9.51 -49.02
CA ARG A 707 -30.37 10.28 -47.86
C ARG A 707 -30.26 11.76 -48.22
N VAL A 708 -30.94 12.61 -47.45
CA VAL A 708 -30.95 14.07 -47.58
C VAL A 708 -30.41 14.70 -46.32
N ARG A 709 -29.29 15.43 -46.46
CA ARG A 709 -28.71 16.25 -45.39
C ARG A 709 -28.85 17.73 -45.72
N ILE A 710 -29.36 18.52 -44.78
CA ILE A 710 -29.61 19.96 -44.94
C ILE A 710 -29.13 20.69 -43.68
N PRO A 711 -28.31 21.76 -43.80
CA PRO A 711 -28.04 22.65 -42.67
C PRO A 711 -29.34 23.26 -42.13
N ALA A 712 -29.59 23.09 -40.84
CA ALA A 712 -30.75 23.66 -40.16
C ALA A 712 -30.30 24.90 -39.36
N LEU A 713 -30.73 26.09 -39.81
CA LEU A 713 -30.56 27.36 -39.09
C LEU A 713 -31.95 27.81 -38.61
N GLY A 714 -32.15 27.91 -37.29
CA GLY A 714 -33.41 28.40 -36.70
C GLY A 714 -34.46 27.31 -36.40
N SER A 715 -35.76 27.66 -36.44
CA SER A 715 -36.90 26.86 -35.95
C SER A 715 -37.19 25.56 -36.71
N GLY A 716 -36.52 25.32 -37.84
CA GLY A 716 -36.74 24.14 -38.69
C GLY A 716 -38.05 24.15 -39.49
N GLU A 717 -38.78 25.27 -39.48
CA GLU A 717 -40.04 25.43 -40.21
C GLU A 717 -39.79 25.32 -41.73
N GLY A 718 -40.57 24.49 -42.42
CA GLY A 718 -40.44 24.26 -43.87
C GLY A 718 -39.34 23.29 -44.31
N ILE A 719 -38.42 22.87 -43.41
CA ILE A 719 -37.34 21.92 -43.75
C ILE A 719 -37.90 20.60 -44.32
N GLY A 720 -39.02 20.11 -43.80
CA GLY A 720 -39.64 18.87 -44.28
C GLY A 720 -40.02 18.93 -45.77
N LYS A 721 -40.61 20.05 -46.24
CA LYS A 721 -40.97 20.24 -47.65
C LYS A 721 -39.73 20.35 -48.53
N LEU A 722 -38.72 21.09 -48.08
CA LEU A 722 -37.46 21.23 -48.78
C LEU A 722 -36.73 19.88 -48.91
N ALA A 723 -36.73 19.08 -47.86
CA ALA A 723 -36.10 17.76 -47.85
C ALA A 723 -36.79 16.78 -48.79
N VAL A 724 -38.13 16.78 -48.84
CA VAL A 724 -38.90 15.99 -49.81
C VAL A 724 -38.56 16.39 -51.24
N SER A 725 -38.56 17.69 -51.57
CA SER A 725 -38.20 18.18 -52.91
C SER A 725 -36.77 17.77 -53.30
N LYS A 726 -35.81 17.90 -52.36
CA LYS A 726 -34.42 17.49 -52.57
C LYS A 726 -34.28 15.98 -52.76
N ALA A 727 -35.04 15.17 -52.00
CA ALA A 727 -35.08 13.72 -52.16
C ALA A 727 -35.60 13.33 -53.55
N SER A 728 -36.73 13.90 -53.97
CA SER A 728 -37.32 13.70 -55.31
C SER A 728 -36.32 14.02 -56.42
N ARG A 729 -35.68 15.19 -56.37
CA ARG A 729 -34.69 15.60 -57.36
C ARG A 729 -33.50 14.65 -57.42
N GLN A 730 -32.99 14.22 -56.27
CA GLN A 730 -31.84 13.32 -56.20
C GLN A 730 -32.18 11.90 -56.66
N ALA A 731 -33.40 11.41 -56.41
CA ALA A 731 -33.88 10.12 -56.94
C ALA A 731 -33.98 10.13 -58.47
N VAL A 732 -34.58 11.17 -59.03
CA VAL A 732 -34.69 11.35 -60.50
C VAL A 732 -33.30 11.46 -61.12
N LYS A 733 -32.40 12.21 -60.47
CA LYS A 733 -31.01 12.31 -60.90
C LYS A 733 -30.31 10.95 -60.93
N SER A 734 -30.37 10.20 -59.83
CA SER A 734 -29.77 8.86 -59.74
C SER A 734 -30.26 7.94 -60.86
N PHE A 735 -31.58 7.91 -61.11
CA PHE A 735 -32.13 7.10 -62.19
C PHE A 735 -31.72 7.58 -63.58
N THR A 736 -31.66 8.90 -63.79
CA THR A 736 -31.22 9.48 -65.06
C THR A 736 -29.76 9.12 -65.35
N ASP A 737 -28.90 9.20 -64.34
CA ASP A 737 -27.48 8.85 -64.44
C ASP A 737 -27.32 7.36 -64.79
N GLU A 738 -28.12 6.47 -64.19
CA GLU A 738 -28.17 5.04 -64.52
C GLU A 738 -28.68 4.78 -65.96
N ALA A 739 -29.71 5.50 -66.40
CA ALA A 739 -30.33 5.30 -67.71
C ALA A 739 -29.50 5.87 -68.87
N ALA A 740 -28.88 7.03 -68.67
CA ALA A 740 -28.20 7.79 -69.70
C ALA A 740 -26.67 7.60 -69.72
N GLY A 741 -26.09 7.12 -68.61
CA GLY A 741 -24.63 6.99 -68.44
C GLY A 741 -23.93 8.35 -68.42
N SER A 742 -22.64 8.37 -68.77
CA SER A 742 -21.87 9.62 -68.82
C SER A 742 -22.41 10.55 -69.92
N LEU A 743 -22.75 11.77 -69.52
CA LEU A 743 -23.25 12.84 -70.39
C LEU A 743 -22.17 13.90 -70.61
N ASP A 744 -22.12 14.44 -71.82
CA ASP A 744 -21.32 15.63 -72.11
C ASP A 744 -21.91 16.89 -71.41
N ARG A 745 -21.19 18.00 -71.50
CA ARG A 745 -21.57 19.25 -70.81
C ARG A 745 -22.90 19.81 -71.29
N GLU A 746 -23.22 19.67 -72.57
CA GLU A 746 -24.44 20.21 -73.19
C GLU A 746 -25.65 19.39 -72.75
N LYS A 747 -25.58 18.06 -72.89
CA LYS A 747 -26.62 17.13 -72.43
C LYS A 747 -26.84 17.23 -70.93
N ASN A 748 -25.78 17.39 -70.13
CA ASN A 748 -25.91 17.63 -68.69
C ASN A 748 -26.67 18.93 -68.38
N PHE A 749 -26.44 20.00 -69.15
CA PHE A 749 -27.19 21.25 -68.98
C PHE A 749 -28.67 21.04 -69.30
N THR A 750 -28.98 20.39 -70.43
CA THR A 750 -30.35 20.07 -70.85
C THR A 750 -31.07 19.22 -69.81
N VAL A 751 -30.43 18.18 -69.28
CA VAL A 751 -31.01 17.32 -68.24
C VAL A 751 -31.25 18.09 -66.94
N ASN A 752 -30.31 18.95 -66.52
CA ASN A 752 -30.51 19.79 -65.33
C ASN A 752 -31.72 20.73 -65.51
N GLU A 753 -31.85 21.36 -66.68
CA GLU A 753 -32.88 22.37 -66.96
C GLU A 753 -34.26 21.76 -67.24
N LYS A 754 -34.35 20.61 -67.93
CA LYS A 754 -35.62 20.03 -68.40
C LYS A 754 -36.07 18.80 -67.61
N ILE A 755 -35.18 18.11 -66.91
CA ILE A 755 -35.52 16.92 -66.09
C ILE A 755 -35.46 17.27 -64.60
N TYR A 756 -34.31 17.70 -64.09
CA TYR A 756 -34.13 17.85 -62.63
C TYR A 756 -34.86 19.05 -62.02
N SER A 757 -35.08 20.12 -62.80
CA SER A 757 -35.82 21.31 -62.37
C SER A 757 -37.31 21.05 -62.12
N VAL A 758 -37.86 20.00 -62.77
CA VAL A 758 -39.26 19.58 -62.72
C VAL A 758 -39.37 18.14 -62.20
N SER A 759 -38.52 17.78 -61.23
CA SER A 759 -38.43 16.42 -60.68
C SER A 759 -39.77 15.85 -60.21
N ASP A 760 -40.68 16.70 -59.73
CA ASP A 760 -42.02 16.31 -59.27
C ASP A 760 -42.88 15.71 -60.40
N LYS A 761 -42.60 16.04 -61.68
CA LYS A 761 -43.23 15.39 -62.85
C LYS A 761 -42.92 13.89 -62.92
N TYR A 762 -41.85 13.42 -62.29
CA TYR A 762 -41.37 12.05 -62.41
C TYR A 762 -41.50 11.23 -61.13
N VAL A 763 -42.05 11.82 -60.06
CA VAL A 763 -42.20 11.17 -58.76
C VAL A 763 -43.68 10.99 -58.46
N ASP A 764 -44.08 9.76 -58.10
CA ASP A 764 -45.44 9.49 -57.63
C ASP A 764 -45.57 9.78 -56.14
N ASN A 765 -44.59 9.32 -55.35
CA ASN A 765 -44.58 9.48 -53.92
C ASN A 765 -43.16 9.65 -53.37
N SER A 766 -43.02 10.43 -52.30
CA SER A 766 -41.78 10.55 -51.53
C SER A 766 -42.11 10.49 -50.03
N PHE A 767 -41.73 9.39 -49.38
CA PHE A 767 -42.04 9.12 -47.99
C PHE A 767 -40.79 9.31 -47.10
N PRO A 768 -40.85 10.12 -46.03
CA PRO A 768 -39.81 10.10 -45.01
C PRO A 768 -39.86 8.77 -44.25
N LEU A 769 -38.71 8.10 -44.13
CA LEU A 769 -38.57 6.84 -43.40
C LEU A 769 -37.96 7.07 -42.03
N LEU A 770 -36.80 7.75 -41.99
CA LEU A 770 -36.10 8.13 -40.77
C LEU A 770 -35.70 9.59 -40.91
N THR A 771 -36.04 10.42 -39.93
CA THR A 771 -35.60 11.82 -39.88
C THR A 771 -35.01 12.11 -38.52
N SER A 772 -34.03 13.01 -38.47
CA SER A 772 -33.38 13.43 -37.24
C SER A 772 -32.83 14.84 -37.38
N PHE A 773 -32.72 15.50 -36.23
CA PHE A 773 -31.90 16.69 -36.07
C PHE A 773 -30.68 16.30 -35.24
N SER A 774 -29.49 16.49 -35.81
CA SER A 774 -28.21 16.25 -35.12
C SER A 774 -27.34 17.49 -35.26
N GLY A 775 -27.14 18.19 -34.14
CA GLY A 775 -26.49 19.50 -34.12
C GLY A 775 -27.21 20.49 -35.04
N ASN A 776 -26.47 21.04 -36.01
CA ASN A 776 -26.96 22.03 -36.96
C ASN A 776 -27.43 21.43 -38.30
N PHE A 777 -27.74 20.13 -38.34
CA PHE A 777 -28.17 19.44 -39.55
C PHE A 777 -29.46 18.68 -39.34
N PHE A 778 -30.35 18.80 -40.32
CA PHE A 778 -31.41 17.85 -40.58
C PHE A 778 -30.85 16.71 -41.45
N ASP A 779 -31.07 15.48 -41.02
CA ASP A 779 -30.73 14.27 -41.77
C ASP A 779 -31.98 13.40 -41.94
N GLY A 780 -32.27 13.01 -43.17
CA GLY A 780 -33.47 12.25 -43.49
C GLY A 780 -33.23 11.19 -44.56
N LEU A 781 -33.75 9.99 -44.34
CA LEU A 781 -33.86 8.91 -45.31
C LEU A 781 -35.26 8.92 -45.92
N TYR A 782 -35.33 8.92 -47.25
CA TYR A 782 -36.58 8.96 -48.01
C TYR A 782 -36.72 7.77 -48.94
N LEU A 783 -37.92 7.20 -49.02
CA LEU A 783 -38.35 6.31 -50.09
C LEU A 783 -38.99 7.14 -51.19
N VAL A 784 -38.41 7.15 -52.37
CA VAL A 784 -38.95 7.86 -53.53
C VAL A 784 -39.38 6.84 -54.58
N GLN A 785 -40.64 6.94 -55.00
CA GLN A 785 -41.21 6.18 -56.11
C GLN A 785 -41.17 7.04 -57.37
N ILE A 786 -40.23 6.75 -58.26
CA ILE A 786 -40.12 7.41 -59.57
C ILE A 786 -40.98 6.68 -60.61
N ARG A 787 -41.35 7.39 -61.68
CA ARG A 787 -41.98 6.87 -62.91
C ARG A 787 -40.91 6.61 -63.97
N PRO A 788 -40.33 5.40 -64.07
CA PRO A 788 -39.17 5.14 -64.92
C PRO A 788 -39.48 5.39 -66.40
N GLU A 789 -40.68 5.00 -66.84
CA GLU A 789 -41.11 5.14 -68.23
C GLU A 789 -41.23 6.60 -68.66
N THR A 790 -41.75 7.47 -67.78
CA THR A 790 -41.85 8.91 -68.05
C THR A 790 -40.47 9.53 -68.17
N VAL A 791 -39.52 9.18 -67.28
CA VAL A 791 -38.15 9.70 -67.35
C VAL A 791 -37.46 9.23 -68.64
N VAL A 792 -37.57 7.94 -68.98
CA VAL A 792 -36.95 7.38 -70.20
C VAL A 792 -37.55 8.00 -71.47
N ASN A 793 -38.87 8.18 -71.54
CA ASN A 793 -39.52 8.81 -72.69
C ASN A 793 -39.01 10.24 -72.90
N ASP A 794 -38.97 11.06 -71.84
CA ASP A 794 -38.52 12.45 -71.92
C ASP A 794 -37.02 12.54 -72.26
N LEU A 795 -36.17 11.66 -71.70
CA LEU A 795 -34.75 11.58 -72.07
C LEU A 795 -34.57 11.21 -73.55
N THR A 796 -35.46 10.38 -74.10
CA THR A 796 -35.43 9.99 -75.51
C THR A 796 -35.85 11.15 -76.42
N GLU A 797 -36.93 11.85 -76.06
CA GLU A 797 -37.41 13.05 -76.79
C GLU A 797 -36.37 14.17 -76.81
N LEU A 798 -35.60 14.32 -75.73
CA LEU A 798 -34.51 15.28 -75.62
C LEU A 798 -33.20 14.84 -76.32
N GLY A 799 -33.17 13.68 -76.96
CA GLY A 799 -31.96 13.15 -77.61
C GLY A 799 -30.81 12.81 -76.65
N ILE A 800 -31.13 12.65 -75.36
CA ILE A 800 -30.15 12.29 -74.32
C ILE A 800 -29.79 10.81 -74.44
N ILE A 801 -30.81 9.95 -74.65
CA ILE A 801 -30.67 8.52 -74.91
C ILE A 801 -31.28 8.15 -76.27
N GLY A 802 -30.79 7.06 -76.88
CA GLY A 802 -31.25 6.58 -78.19
C GLY A 802 -32.71 6.08 -78.18
N GLY A 803 -33.32 5.99 -79.37
CA GLY A 803 -34.73 5.62 -79.58
C GLY A 803 -35.16 4.28 -78.94
N LYS A 804 -36.48 4.09 -78.82
CA LYS A 804 -37.22 3.12 -77.97
C LYS A 804 -36.88 1.61 -78.03
N GLY A 805 -35.84 1.17 -78.73
CA GLY A 805 -35.36 -0.21 -78.70
C GLY A 805 -33.84 -0.24 -78.63
N ARG A 806 -33.29 -0.80 -77.55
CA ARG A 806 -31.89 -1.25 -77.58
C ARG A 806 -31.85 -2.39 -78.59
N ASN A 807 -31.31 -2.15 -79.78
CA ASN A 807 -31.30 -3.14 -80.87
C ASN A 807 -30.32 -4.29 -80.61
N LEU A 808 -29.39 -4.09 -79.68
CA LEU A 808 -28.42 -5.08 -79.28
C LEU A 808 -29.06 -6.23 -78.48
N ARG A 809 -29.01 -7.44 -79.05
CA ARG A 809 -29.43 -8.68 -78.37
C ARG A 809 -28.23 -9.31 -77.68
N ILE A 810 -28.38 -9.74 -76.44
CA ILE A 810 -27.27 -10.15 -75.59
C ILE A 810 -27.51 -11.58 -75.10
N ALA A 811 -26.62 -12.50 -75.45
CA ALA A 811 -26.55 -13.82 -74.84
C ALA A 811 -25.71 -13.76 -73.57
N VAL A 812 -26.17 -14.36 -72.48
CA VAL A 812 -25.42 -14.43 -71.21
C VAL A 812 -25.35 -15.88 -70.74
N VAL A 813 -24.17 -16.29 -70.27
CA VAL A 813 -23.94 -17.60 -69.68
C VAL A 813 -23.05 -17.51 -68.46
N SER A 814 -23.38 -18.27 -67.42
CA SER A 814 -22.45 -18.56 -66.33
C SER A 814 -21.86 -19.94 -66.55
N CYS A 815 -20.53 -20.03 -66.62
CA CYS A 815 -19.82 -21.31 -66.75
C CYS A 815 -19.42 -21.89 -65.39
N SER A 816 -20.10 -21.47 -64.31
CA SER A 816 -19.74 -21.79 -62.92
C SER A 816 -20.86 -22.53 -62.20
N ALA A 817 -20.49 -23.42 -61.27
CA ALA A 817 -21.45 -24.28 -60.57
C ALA A 817 -22.38 -23.51 -59.62
N ASP A 818 -21.88 -22.49 -58.91
CA ASP A 818 -22.65 -21.79 -57.87
C ASP A 818 -23.61 -20.70 -58.44
N ASN A 819 -23.52 -20.37 -59.74
CA ASN A 819 -24.38 -19.47 -60.53
C ASN A 819 -25.08 -18.31 -59.77
N ASN A 820 -24.35 -17.60 -58.91
CA ASN A 820 -24.94 -16.61 -58.01
C ASN A 820 -25.20 -15.27 -58.69
N ILE A 821 -24.43 -14.93 -59.74
CA ILE A 821 -24.47 -13.59 -60.33
C ILE A 821 -25.33 -13.47 -61.58
N LEU A 822 -25.57 -14.58 -62.29
CA LEU A 822 -26.31 -14.58 -63.55
C LEU A 822 -27.70 -13.92 -63.44
N PRO A 823 -28.53 -14.21 -62.41
CA PRO A 823 -29.84 -13.58 -62.28
C PRO A 823 -29.74 -12.05 -62.11
N THR A 824 -28.76 -11.58 -61.34
CA THR A 824 -28.53 -10.14 -61.12
C THR A 824 -28.07 -9.46 -62.40
N LEU A 825 -27.15 -10.07 -63.15
CA LEU A 825 -26.65 -9.53 -64.41
C LEU A 825 -27.76 -9.46 -65.47
N VAL A 826 -28.56 -10.52 -65.61
CA VAL A 826 -29.70 -10.57 -66.54
C VAL A 826 -30.72 -9.49 -66.18
N ASN A 827 -31.09 -9.36 -64.90
CA ASN A 827 -32.02 -8.33 -64.45
C ASN A 827 -31.51 -6.91 -64.72
N ASN A 828 -30.21 -6.65 -64.55
CA ASN A 828 -29.64 -5.34 -64.85
C ASN A 828 -29.67 -5.02 -66.34
N LEU A 829 -29.31 -5.98 -67.20
CA LEU A 829 -29.36 -5.81 -68.66
C LEU A 829 -30.80 -5.64 -69.16
N ALA A 830 -31.73 -6.46 -68.69
CA ALA A 830 -33.16 -6.36 -69.01
C ALA A 830 -33.77 -5.06 -68.48
N GLY A 831 -33.35 -4.61 -67.30
CA GLY A 831 -33.75 -3.32 -66.71
C GLY A 831 -33.35 -2.12 -67.57
N MET A 832 -32.22 -2.22 -68.29
CA MET A 832 -31.79 -1.25 -69.30
C MET A 832 -32.47 -1.42 -70.66
N LYS A 833 -33.49 -2.28 -70.77
CA LYS A 833 -34.26 -2.60 -71.99
C LYS A 833 -33.48 -3.34 -73.08
N PHE A 834 -32.37 -4.01 -72.75
CA PHE A 834 -31.75 -4.95 -73.68
C PHE A 834 -32.56 -6.24 -73.78
N THR A 835 -32.55 -6.85 -74.97
CA THR A 835 -33.08 -8.22 -75.15
C THR A 835 -32.01 -9.20 -74.69
N VAL A 836 -32.28 -9.94 -73.60
CA VAL A 836 -31.32 -10.87 -73.00
C VAL A 836 -31.77 -12.31 -73.22
N THR A 837 -30.84 -13.17 -73.62
CA THR A 837 -31.05 -14.62 -73.77
C THR A 837 -30.07 -15.36 -72.88
N GLU A 838 -30.58 -16.16 -71.95
CA GLU A 838 -29.75 -17.02 -71.11
C GLU A 838 -29.42 -18.32 -71.85
N LEU A 839 -28.13 -18.70 -71.87
CA LEU A 839 -27.68 -19.96 -72.44
C LEU A 839 -27.37 -20.98 -71.35
N SER A 840 -27.54 -22.26 -71.68
CA SER A 840 -27.21 -23.36 -70.76
C SER A 840 -25.70 -23.51 -70.56
N ALA A 841 -25.26 -23.67 -69.32
CA ALA A 841 -23.84 -23.78 -68.98
C ALA A 841 -23.17 -25.02 -69.61
N ARG A 842 -21.98 -24.82 -70.19
CA ARG A 842 -21.02 -25.81 -70.71
C ARG A 842 -19.63 -25.51 -70.11
N SER A 843 -18.60 -25.22 -70.91
CA SER A 843 -17.28 -24.78 -70.40
C SER A 843 -17.17 -23.25 -70.29
N CYS A 844 -16.03 -22.72 -69.85
CA CYS A 844 -15.77 -21.26 -69.93
C CYS A 844 -15.18 -20.82 -71.28
N SER A 845 -15.16 -21.69 -72.29
CA SER A 845 -14.66 -21.38 -73.64
C SER A 845 -15.74 -20.72 -74.48
N VAL A 846 -15.39 -19.63 -75.17
CA VAL A 846 -16.29 -18.97 -76.12
C VAL A 846 -16.74 -19.88 -77.27
N GLY A 847 -15.90 -20.85 -77.66
CA GLY A 847 -16.19 -21.79 -78.75
C GLY A 847 -17.47 -22.59 -78.53
N ASP A 848 -17.75 -22.96 -77.27
CA ASP A 848 -18.86 -23.85 -76.91
C ASP A 848 -20.23 -23.20 -77.05
N TYR A 849 -20.28 -21.86 -77.09
CA TYR A 849 -21.51 -21.08 -77.14
C TYR A 849 -21.66 -20.26 -78.42
N ARG A 850 -20.55 -20.03 -79.14
CA ARG A 850 -20.49 -19.08 -80.26
C ARG A 850 -21.55 -19.35 -81.32
N ASP A 851 -21.73 -20.59 -81.73
CA ASP A 851 -22.68 -20.96 -82.80
C ASP A 851 -24.14 -20.90 -82.36
N GLU A 852 -24.41 -21.18 -81.08
CA GLU A 852 -25.73 -21.07 -80.48
C GLU A 852 -26.11 -19.60 -80.27
N ALA A 853 -25.21 -18.82 -79.67
CA ALA A 853 -25.40 -17.40 -79.40
C ALA A 853 -25.58 -16.56 -80.68
N LYS A 854 -24.84 -16.89 -81.77
CA LYS A 854 -24.95 -16.19 -83.06
C LYS A 854 -26.33 -16.27 -83.71
N ARG A 855 -27.18 -17.24 -83.33
CA ARG A 855 -28.52 -17.40 -83.92
C ARG A 855 -29.50 -16.34 -83.45
N SER A 856 -29.30 -15.81 -82.24
CA SER A 856 -30.28 -14.95 -81.57
C SER A 856 -29.69 -13.68 -80.95
N SER A 857 -28.36 -13.53 -80.92
CA SER A 857 -27.70 -12.47 -80.16
C SER A 857 -26.53 -11.84 -80.92
N ASP A 858 -26.26 -10.58 -80.61
CA ASP A 858 -25.18 -9.76 -81.16
C ASP A 858 -23.94 -9.79 -80.26
N LEU A 859 -24.12 -9.98 -78.95
CA LEU A 859 -23.07 -10.14 -77.95
C LEU A 859 -23.21 -11.45 -77.21
N LEU A 860 -22.09 -11.99 -76.73
CA LEU A 860 -22.02 -13.09 -75.78
C LEU A 860 -21.23 -12.67 -74.55
N LEU A 861 -21.85 -12.70 -73.37
CA LEU A 861 -21.20 -12.53 -72.08
C LEU A 861 -21.01 -13.91 -71.42
N ILE A 862 -19.77 -14.20 -71.03
CA ILE A 862 -19.40 -15.39 -70.28
C ILE A 862 -18.94 -14.94 -68.91
N VAL A 863 -19.56 -15.50 -67.87
CA VAL A 863 -19.25 -15.18 -66.48
C VAL A 863 -18.69 -16.40 -65.77
N LYS A 864 -17.59 -16.19 -65.05
CA LYS A 864 -16.92 -17.20 -64.23
C LYS A 864 -16.82 -16.74 -62.78
N GLU A 865 -17.31 -17.56 -61.86
CA GLU A 865 -17.26 -17.38 -60.42
C GLU A 865 -16.30 -18.44 -59.83
N GLN A 866 -15.34 -18.00 -59.02
CA GLN A 866 -14.45 -18.89 -58.27
C GLN A 866 -14.48 -18.51 -56.79
N PHE A 867 -14.40 -19.50 -55.91
CA PHE A 867 -14.48 -19.29 -54.46
C PHE A 867 -13.37 -20.03 -53.72
N GLY A 868 -12.79 -19.39 -52.72
CA GLY A 868 -11.89 -20.00 -51.74
C GLY A 868 -12.44 -19.81 -50.33
N ILE A 869 -12.47 -20.87 -49.52
CA ILE A 869 -13.05 -20.86 -48.17
C ILE A 869 -11.99 -21.33 -47.16
N SER A 870 -11.80 -20.56 -46.08
CA SER A 870 -10.94 -20.93 -44.96
C SER A 870 -11.57 -20.58 -43.61
N GLU A 871 -11.12 -21.22 -42.54
CA GLU A 871 -11.55 -20.85 -41.18
C GLU A 871 -11.02 -19.47 -40.78
N SER A 872 -11.85 -18.69 -40.07
CA SER A 872 -11.40 -17.42 -39.50
C SER A 872 -10.53 -17.65 -38.27
N ARG A 873 -9.44 -16.88 -38.15
CA ARG A 873 -8.60 -16.85 -36.94
C ARG A 873 -9.31 -16.25 -35.72
N VAL A 874 -10.48 -15.63 -35.92
CA VAL A 874 -11.24 -14.94 -34.87
C VAL A 874 -12.24 -15.88 -34.18
N SER A 875 -12.84 -16.82 -34.91
CA SER A 875 -13.83 -17.76 -34.36
C SER A 875 -14.03 -18.96 -35.26
N LYS A 876 -14.20 -20.14 -34.66
CA LYS A 876 -14.50 -21.40 -35.38
C LYS A 876 -15.81 -21.36 -36.16
N ASN A 877 -16.76 -20.51 -35.74
CA ASN A 877 -18.07 -20.38 -36.40
C ASN A 877 -18.06 -19.35 -37.55
N LEU A 878 -16.97 -18.60 -37.73
CA LEU A 878 -16.82 -17.57 -38.75
C LEU A 878 -15.90 -18.07 -39.88
N LYS A 879 -16.37 -18.04 -41.13
CA LYS A 879 -15.59 -18.45 -42.30
C LYS A 879 -15.11 -17.23 -43.08
N MET A 880 -13.86 -17.25 -43.53
CA MET A 880 -13.34 -16.30 -44.52
C MET A 880 -13.64 -16.86 -45.91
N ILE A 881 -14.32 -16.10 -46.75
CA ILE A 881 -14.75 -16.50 -48.08
C ILE A 881 -14.20 -15.50 -49.08
N SER A 882 -13.25 -15.95 -49.88
CA SER A 882 -12.73 -15.24 -51.04
C SER A 882 -13.54 -15.61 -52.28
N ALA A 883 -13.83 -14.63 -53.12
CA ALA A 883 -14.50 -14.83 -54.41
C ALA A 883 -13.74 -14.08 -55.49
N ASP A 884 -13.68 -14.65 -56.69
CA ASP A 884 -13.20 -14.00 -57.91
C ASP A 884 -14.28 -14.10 -59.00
N LEU A 885 -14.65 -12.96 -59.57
CA LEU A 885 -15.59 -12.83 -60.67
C LEU A 885 -14.84 -12.42 -61.93
N THR A 886 -14.91 -13.24 -62.97
CA THR A 886 -14.41 -12.90 -64.31
C THR A 886 -15.58 -12.72 -65.28
N VAL A 887 -15.56 -11.64 -66.07
CA VAL A 887 -16.59 -11.35 -67.07
C VAL A 887 -15.92 -11.08 -68.42
N ASN A 888 -16.20 -11.94 -69.40
CA ASN A 888 -15.73 -11.80 -70.77
C ASN A 888 -16.90 -11.45 -71.69
N MET A 889 -16.72 -10.46 -72.57
CA MET A 889 -17.73 -10.09 -73.57
C MET A 889 -17.15 -10.19 -74.97
N TYR A 890 -17.90 -10.82 -75.86
CA TYR A 890 -17.51 -11.05 -77.25
C TYR A 890 -18.54 -10.43 -78.19
N ASP A 891 -18.07 -9.73 -79.22
CA ASP A 891 -18.91 -9.31 -80.34
C ASP A 891 -19.03 -10.48 -81.32
N LEU A 892 -20.23 -11.03 -81.45
CA LEU A 892 -20.45 -12.25 -82.22
C LEU A 892 -20.32 -12.01 -83.73
N ARG A 893 -20.42 -10.76 -84.19
CA ARG A 893 -20.22 -10.39 -85.60
C ARG A 893 -18.75 -10.42 -86.00
N THR A 894 -17.88 -9.79 -85.20
CA THR A 894 -16.43 -9.72 -85.47
C THR A 894 -15.68 -10.94 -84.93
N GLY A 895 -16.27 -11.65 -83.98
CA GLY A 895 -15.64 -12.77 -83.26
C GLY A 895 -14.60 -12.34 -82.23
N GLY A 896 -14.38 -11.02 -82.07
CA GLY A 896 -13.40 -10.45 -81.15
C GLY A 896 -13.94 -10.29 -79.73
N GLN A 897 -13.05 -10.44 -78.75
CA GLN A 897 -13.33 -10.09 -77.36
C GLN A 897 -13.28 -8.56 -77.21
N ILE A 898 -14.35 -7.96 -76.67
CA ILE A 898 -14.51 -6.51 -76.54
C ILE A 898 -14.51 -6.03 -75.08
N TYR A 899 -14.55 -6.97 -74.13
CA TYR A 899 -14.41 -6.69 -72.70
C TYR A 899 -13.82 -7.91 -71.97
N ASP A 900 -12.94 -7.64 -71.02
CA ASP A 900 -12.36 -8.61 -70.11
C ASP A 900 -12.13 -7.93 -68.77
N THR A 901 -12.58 -8.55 -67.68
CA THR A 901 -12.30 -8.07 -66.33
C THR A 901 -12.33 -9.21 -65.35
N SER A 902 -11.52 -9.11 -64.30
CA SER A 902 -11.55 -10.00 -63.16
C SER A 902 -11.44 -9.18 -61.88
N LYS A 903 -12.32 -9.44 -60.91
CA LYS A 903 -12.32 -8.78 -59.59
C LYS A 903 -12.53 -9.77 -58.48
N GLY A 904 -11.75 -9.58 -57.42
CA GLY A 904 -11.82 -10.36 -56.19
C GLY A 904 -12.44 -9.60 -55.02
N SER A 905 -13.00 -10.34 -54.07
CA SER A 905 -13.51 -9.82 -52.79
C SER A 905 -13.35 -10.87 -51.69
N VAL A 906 -13.26 -10.41 -50.44
CA VAL A 906 -13.19 -11.28 -49.26
C VAL A 906 -14.25 -10.85 -48.26
N VAL A 907 -15.08 -11.80 -47.82
CA VAL A 907 -16.15 -11.59 -46.85
C VAL A 907 -16.04 -12.59 -45.71
N TYR A 908 -16.33 -12.15 -44.49
CA TYR A 908 -16.45 -13.02 -43.32
C TYR A 908 -17.92 -13.32 -43.04
N HIS A 909 -18.28 -14.60 -43.04
CA HIS A 909 -19.68 -15.01 -42.85
C HIS A 909 -19.78 -16.37 -42.14
N MET A 910 -20.80 -16.56 -41.29
CA MET A 910 -21.01 -17.83 -40.59
C MET A 910 -21.64 -18.89 -41.50
N ASN A 911 -22.55 -18.48 -42.41
CA ASN A 911 -23.13 -19.33 -43.44
C ASN A 911 -22.31 -19.25 -44.74
N GLN A 912 -21.80 -20.38 -45.20
CA GLN A 912 -20.95 -20.48 -46.38
C GLN A 912 -21.67 -20.09 -47.69
N SER A 913 -22.91 -20.54 -47.88
CA SER A 913 -23.69 -20.25 -49.10
C SER A 913 -23.98 -18.75 -49.21
N MET A 914 -24.44 -18.15 -48.12
CA MET A 914 -24.66 -16.70 -48.07
C MET A 914 -23.37 -15.91 -48.27
N GLY A 915 -22.28 -16.33 -47.64
CA GLY A 915 -21.01 -15.62 -47.77
C GLY A 915 -20.42 -15.70 -49.18
N LYS A 916 -20.59 -16.82 -49.91
CA LYS A 916 -20.26 -16.90 -51.35
C LYS A 916 -21.07 -15.87 -52.15
N LYS A 917 -22.39 -15.82 -51.93
CA LYS A 917 -23.28 -14.87 -52.60
C LYS A 917 -22.92 -13.40 -52.30
N SER A 918 -22.63 -13.05 -51.05
CA SER A 918 -22.18 -11.70 -50.68
C SER A 918 -20.83 -11.34 -51.29
N ALA A 919 -19.86 -12.26 -51.27
CA ALA A 919 -18.52 -12.00 -51.80
C ALA A 919 -18.55 -11.78 -53.32
N ILE A 920 -19.29 -12.60 -54.07
CA ILE A 920 -19.37 -12.44 -55.53
C ILE A 920 -20.21 -11.23 -55.95
N LEU A 921 -21.24 -10.86 -55.17
CA LEU A 921 -21.99 -9.64 -55.40
C LEU A 921 -21.10 -8.40 -55.22
N SER A 922 -20.24 -8.40 -54.20
CA SER A 922 -19.22 -7.36 -54.00
C SER A 922 -18.23 -7.28 -55.16
N CYS A 923 -17.83 -8.41 -55.75
CA CYS A 923 -17.00 -8.41 -56.96
C CYS A 923 -17.74 -7.80 -58.15
N TYR A 924 -19.03 -8.13 -58.29
CA TYR A 924 -19.87 -7.60 -59.36
C TYR A 924 -20.07 -6.09 -59.26
N GLU A 925 -20.33 -5.56 -58.07
CA GLU A 925 -20.46 -4.11 -57.85
C GLU A 925 -19.23 -3.33 -58.32
N GLN A 926 -18.03 -3.89 -58.17
CA GLN A 926 -16.78 -3.28 -58.65
C GLN A 926 -16.64 -3.26 -60.18
N VAL A 927 -17.30 -4.17 -60.90
CA VAL A 927 -17.22 -4.24 -62.38
C VAL A 927 -18.49 -3.74 -63.08
N ARG A 928 -19.60 -3.63 -62.36
CA ARG A 928 -20.94 -3.39 -62.89
C ARG A 928 -20.95 -2.17 -63.80
N ASP A 929 -20.55 -1.01 -63.29
CA ASP A 929 -20.72 0.24 -64.02
C ASP A 929 -19.87 0.27 -65.30
N ASN A 930 -18.63 -0.25 -65.23
CA ASN A 930 -17.75 -0.38 -66.40
C ASN A 930 -18.30 -1.36 -67.43
N LEU A 931 -18.82 -2.51 -66.99
CA LEU A 931 -19.46 -3.51 -67.86
C LEU A 931 -20.69 -2.90 -68.54
N MET A 932 -21.61 -2.30 -67.77
CA MET A 932 -22.84 -1.70 -68.31
C MET A 932 -22.51 -0.57 -69.28
N ASN A 933 -21.57 0.31 -68.93
CA ASN A 933 -21.09 1.38 -69.82
C ASN A 933 -20.52 0.81 -71.12
N LYS A 934 -19.78 -0.30 -71.06
CA LYS A 934 -19.24 -0.95 -72.28
C LYS A 934 -20.35 -1.51 -73.16
N VAL A 935 -21.37 -2.13 -72.57
CA VAL A 935 -22.55 -2.62 -73.30
C VAL A 935 -23.29 -1.44 -73.95
N ILE A 936 -23.53 -0.34 -73.21
CA ILE A 936 -24.15 0.90 -73.73
C ILE A 936 -23.31 1.52 -74.85
N GLU A 937 -21.99 1.60 -74.69
CA GLU A 937 -21.08 2.13 -75.72
C GLU A 937 -21.15 1.28 -76.99
N THR A 938 -21.24 -0.05 -76.84
CA THR A 938 -21.33 -0.98 -77.97
C THR A 938 -22.69 -0.89 -78.67
N ASP A 939 -23.77 -0.72 -77.92
CA ASP A 939 -25.12 -0.46 -78.45
C ASP A 939 -25.15 0.87 -79.22
N ARG A 940 -24.57 1.95 -78.68
CA ARG A 940 -24.47 3.26 -79.36
C ARG A 940 -23.66 3.23 -80.66
N LYS A 941 -22.70 2.30 -80.78
CA LYS A 941 -21.85 2.12 -81.96
C LYS A 941 -22.52 1.28 -83.06
N LYS A 942 -23.55 0.51 -82.72
CA LYS A 942 -24.33 -0.31 -83.66
C LYS A 942 -25.61 0.43 -84.06
#